data_AF-A0A172XUA6-F1
#
_entry.id   AF-A0A172XUA6-F1
#
_cell.length_a   1.000
_cell.length_b   1.000
_cell.length_c   1.000
_cell.angle_alpha   90.00
_cell.angle_beta   90.00
_cell.angle_gamma   90.00
#
_symmetry.space_group_name_H-M   'P 1'
#
loop_
_entity.id
_entity.type
_entity.pdbx_description
1 polymer ?
#
loop_
_entity_poly.entity_id
_entity_poly.type
_entity_poly.pdbx_seq_one_letter_code
_entity_poly.pdbx_strand_id
1 'polypeptide(L)'
;MIFTDDFFSTGSTLPNDDLVQLVDSRTFENVNYQKVNTWYHEVGPMYVDGVIIRERYDILTDTTDHYALTSFLAGKPINIELFGAKGDSRKNDTDAFLKAAEFINGLPDFVSVNESNGQENYSLEKQAVTIVGNSPIGYKIEGTIKFEKPVNFLVDKIFYRGTRDKAALIFQNSYKNTIDTHVSAYPSAVFTSDDFVGILIQGAINSKIDVGASFFTKGIICEANDSQGLYPGFAWNDIQLKSLQTNLDSFVIRNKNKGWANANRVTGGEFASPSGLIDESKPINRRRTFIKFEKDELSKECNSWLFLNQSFEGKFVDVNKNILEETLCFDFSAASCFGISILEPRIEDVNDERLGVFRTGSEFSFKSGQYASVTDFTDENGIRYVGEKPIVLLDEDLKCDFKINRMTNDYRHTYVKKLEPFNDRTGLLPDAYYANRFCQIFEINDHTARLWVKWYRNSELVLFDENRNLITDTTKLQQQIALIDYRPQDYSVSAIVNVKTIVIGKESNSDFVNNMTFIADAKYVGILQRPYDSARLKVMLNRKDMDKIKKVKFLETPSDTYPTINNPSDMTGFSFSTGEKFYDTTTFQTSIIKKSGINNVLSGYTFDATIGSRKFVIKSGPTNEISEGHIFYLTSNGGNIYFKITKIEGDVITANIPSDVTMIDADITFPICTYDTY
;
A
#
# COMPACT_ATOMS: atom_id res chain seq x y z
N MET A 1 -29.07 -13.63 42.28
CA MET A 1 -28.36 -14.34 41.21
C MET A 1 -27.59 -15.47 41.86
N ILE A 2 -27.61 -16.65 41.26
CA ILE A 2 -26.81 -17.80 41.70
C ILE A 2 -25.56 -17.81 40.82
N PHE A 3 -24.38 -17.83 41.43
CA PHE A 3 -23.13 -17.94 40.68
C PHE A 3 -22.88 -19.39 40.26
N THR A 4 -22.14 -19.59 39.17
CA THR A 4 -21.80 -20.93 38.69
C THR A 4 -21.04 -21.72 39.76
N ASP A 5 -20.14 -21.10 40.51
CA ASP A 5 -19.41 -21.81 41.57
C ASP A 5 -20.30 -22.19 42.77
N ASP A 6 -21.36 -21.42 43.07
CA ASP A 6 -22.30 -21.76 44.13
C ASP A 6 -23.18 -22.97 43.74
N PHE A 7 -23.67 -22.97 42.50
CA PHE A 7 -24.51 -24.04 41.95
C PHE A 7 -23.76 -25.36 41.81
N PHE A 8 -22.53 -25.31 41.29
CA PHE A 8 -21.71 -26.51 41.04
C PHE A 8 -20.82 -26.90 42.23
N SER A 9 -20.90 -26.20 43.37
CA SER A 9 -20.14 -26.55 44.57
C SER A 9 -20.54 -27.91 45.13
N THR A 10 -19.56 -28.63 45.68
CA THR A 10 -19.81 -29.87 46.41
C THR A 10 -20.73 -29.59 47.61
N GLY A 11 -21.92 -30.20 47.62
CA GLY A 11 -22.91 -30.00 48.66
C GLY A 11 -23.83 -28.79 48.49
N SER A 12 -23.90 -28.22 47.29
CA SER A 12 -24.90 -27.21 46.95
C SER A 12 -26.34 -27.73 47.18
N THR A 13 -27.10 -27.03 48.02
CA THR A 13 -28.50 -27.36 48.36
C THR A 13 -29.53 -26.67 47.45
N LEU A 14 -29.08 -26.07 46.34
CA LEU A 14 -29.96 -25.40 45.39
C LEU A 14 -30.78 -26.42 44.58
N PRO A 15 -31.93 -26.08 43.99
CA PRO A 15 -32.67 -27.01 43.13
C PRO A 15 -31.85 -27.46 41.90
N ASN A 16 -32.02 -28.71 41.46
CA ASN A 16 -31.27 -29.33 40.36
C ASN A 16 -32.10 -29.38 39.07
N ASP A 17 -32.66 -28.24 38.69
CA ASP A 17 -33.55 -28.15 37.53
C ASP A 17 -32.83 -28.54 36.23
N ASP A 18 -33.58 -29.07 35.25
CA ASP A 18 -33.01 -29.50 33.97
C ASP A 18 -32.42 -28.34 33.14
N LEU A 19 -32.84 -27.10 33.40
CA LEU A 19 -32.31 -25.89 32.80
C LEU A 19 -32.12 -24.83 33.90
N VAL A 20 -30.91 -24.32 34.03
CA VAL A 20 -30.56 -23.34 35.06
C VAL A 20 -29.92 -22.10 34.45
N GLN A 21 -30.35 -20.94 34.93
CA GLN A 21 -29.78 -19.63 34.60
C GLN A 21 -28.90 -19.16 35.75
N LEU A 22 -27.61 -19.05 35.46
CA LEU A 22 -26.56 -18.73 36.44
C LEU A 22 -25.81 -17.47 36.00
N VAL A 23 -24.98 -16.94 36.89
CA VAL A 23 -23.99 -15.93 36.57
C VAL A 23 -22.62 -16.56 36.62
N ASP A 24 -21.83 -16.43 35.56
CA ASP A 24 -20.48 -16.97 35.57
C ASP A 24 -19.62 -16.26 36.62
N SER A 25 -19.01 -17.04 37.51
CA SER A 25 -18.19 -16.50 38.61
C SER A 25 -16.95 -15.73 38.15
N ARG A 26 -16.52 -15.88 36.89
CA ARG A 26 -15.29 -15.26 36.36
C ARG A 26 -15.58 -14.03 35.52
N THR A 27 -16.61 -14.08 34.68
CA THR A 27 -16.98 -13.01 33.74
C THR A 27 -18.12 -12.12 34.24
N PHE A 28 -18.89 -12.58 35.22
CA PHE A 28 -20.13 -11.94 35.70
C PHE A 28 -21.23 -11.84 34.62
N GLU A 29 -21.12 -12.62 33.55
CA GLU A 29 -22.13 -12.71 32.49
C GLU A 29 -23.19 -13.75 32.82
N ASN A 30 -24.39 -13.58 32.28
CA ASN A 30 -25.45 -14.57 32.41
C ASN A 30 -25.13 -15.78 31.52
N VAL A 31 -25.15 -16.96 32.11
CA VAL A 31 -24.92 -18.24 31.43
C VAL A 31 -26.04 -19.22 31.75
N ASN A 32 -26.42 -20.03 30.76
CA ASN A 32 -27.48 -21.02 30.91
C ASN A 32 -26.90 -22.42 30.72
N TYR A 33 -27.18 -23.32 31.65
CA TYR A 33 -26.77 -24.72 31.59
C TYR A 33 -27.98 -25.65 31.52
N GLN A 34 -27.88 -26.70 30.71
CA GLN A 34 -28.89 -27.74 30.57
C GLN A 34 -28.34 -29.07 31.05
N LYS A 35 -29.13 -29.81 31.82
CA LYS A 35 -28.81 -31.18 32.25
C LYS A 35 -28.75 -32.10 31.03
N VAL A 36 -27.70 -32.90 30.92
CA VAL A 36 -27.43 -33.79 29.80
C VAL A 36 -27.15 -35.21 30.27
N ASN A 37 -27.74 -36.18 29.59
CA ASN A 37 -27.65 -37.61 29.95
C ASN A 37 -26.78 -38.41 28.96
N THR A 38 -26.45 -37.81 27.83
CA THR A 38 -25.58 -38.34 26.78
C THR A 38 -24.63 -37.23 26.31
N TRP A 39 -23.49 -37.60 25.74
CA TRP A 39 -22.57 -36.63 25.14
C TRP A 39 -23.19 -35.93 23.92
N TYR A 40 -22.53 -34.88 23.43
CA TYR A 40 -22.82 -34.23 22.15
C TYR A 40 -22.97 -35.28 21.02
N HIS A 41 -24.15 -35.37 20.40
CA HIS A 41 -24.52 -36.35 19.36
C HIS A 41 -24.36 -37.84 19.73
N GLU A 42 -24.60 -38.23 20.99
CA GLU A 42 -24.69 -39.65 21.43
C GLU A 42 -23.38 -40.48 21.40
N VAL A 43 -22.20 -39.84 21.31
CA VAL A 43 -20.91 -40.56 21.20
C VAL A 43 -20.02 -40.38 22.43
N GLY A 44 -19.64 -41.48 23.10
CA GLY A 44 -18.51 -41.54 24.05
C GLY A 44 -18.78 -41.20 25.53
N PRO A 45 -17.80 -41.45 26.43
CA PRO A 45 -17.88 -41.09 27.84
C PRO A 45 -17.80 -39.58 28.04
N MET A 46 -18.46 -39.06 29.08
CA MET A 46 -18.58 -37.62 29.33
C MET A 46 -17.29 -37.04 29.92
N TYR A 47 -16.59 -36.19 29.16
CA TYR A 47 -15.46 -35.39 29.63
C TYR A 47 -15.96 -34.08 30.29
N VAL A 48 -15.55 -33.84 31.54
CA VAL A 48 -15.93 -32.66 32.32
C VAL A 48 -14.75 -31.68 32.34
N ASP A 49 -14.85 -30.60 31.57
CA ASP A 49 -13.81 -29.55 31.54
C ASP A 49 -13.96 -28.53 32.67
N GLY A 50 -15.11 -28.53 33.36
CA GLY A 50 -15.39 -27.63 34.48
C GLY A 50 -15.77 -26.21 34.05
N VAL A 51 -15.95 -25.94 32.75
CA VAL A 51 -16.45 -24.66 32.22
C VAL A 51 -17.64 -24.91 31.30
N ILE A 52 -17.46 -25.63 30.21
CA ILE A 52 -18.52 -25.90 29.22
C ILE A 52 -19.41 -27.05 29.69
N ILE A 53 -18.79 -28.10 30.20
CA ILE A 53 -19.45 -29.25 30.80
C ILE A 53 -19.02 -29.31 32.26
N ARG A 54 -20.00 -29.33 33.15
CA ARG A 54 -19.83 -29.33 34.60
C ARG A 54 -20.60 -30.49 35.21
N GLU A 55 -19.99 -31.12 36.20
CA GLU A 55 -20.67 -32.11 37.04
C GLU A 55 -21.26 -31.43 38.28
N ARG A 56 -22.38 -31.98 38.76
CA ARG A 56 -22.99 -31.59 40.01
C ARG A 56 -23.37 -32.84 40.79
N TYR A 57 -22.78 -32.99 41.97
CA TYR A 57 -23.16 -34.04 42.90
C TYR A 57 -24.34 -33.58 43.77
N ASP A 58 -25.43 -34.35 43.74
CA ASP A 58 -26.58 -34.16 44.60
C ASP A 58 -26.48 -35.05 45.84
N ILE A 59 -26.34 -34.42 47.02
CA ILE A 59 -26.28 -35.13 48.31
C ILE A 59 -27.62 -35.80 48.64
N LEU A 60 -28.75 -35.22 48.25
CA LEU A 60 -30.08 -35.71 48.61
C LEU A 60 -30.42 -37.02 47.88
N THR A 61 -29.96 -37.15 46.64
CA THR A 61 -30.22 -38.33 45.79
C THR A 61 -29.02 -39.26 45.63
N ASP A 62 -27.83 -38.86 46.10
CA ASP A 62 -26.56 -39.58 45.92
C ASP A 62 -26.26 -39.86 44.44
N THR A 63 -26.51 -38.87 43.58
CA THR A 63 -26.32 -38.97 42.12
C THR A 63 -25.50 -37.79 41.58
N THR A 64 -24.70 -38.06 40.54
CA THR A 64 -23.99 -37.02 39.79
C THR A 64 -24.75 -36.67 38.52
N ASP A 65 -25.27 -35.46 38.46
CA ASP A 65 -25.85 -34.87 37.26
C ASP A 65 -24.77 -34.15 36.46
N HIS A 66 -24.91 -34.13 35.13
CA HIS A 66 -24.02 -33.39 34.25
C HIS A 66 -24.77 -32.28 33.53
N TYR A 67 -24.12 -31.14 33.38
CA TYR A 67 -24.70 -29.94 32.81
C TYR A 67 -23.79 -29.41 31.70
N ALA A 68 -24.36 -29.09 30.55
CA ALA A 68 -23.65 -28.47 29.44
C ALA A 68 -24.15 -27.05 29.19
N LEU A 69 -23.23 -26.15 28.83
CA LEU A 69 -23.56 -24.79 28.46
C LEU A 69 -24.48 -24.78 27.23
N THR A 70 -25.65 -24.18 27.35
CA THR A 70 -26.68 -24.20 26.29
C THR A 70 -26.24 -23.52 25.00
N SER A 71 -25.35 -22.53 25.07
CA SER A 71 -24.78 -21.90 23.88
C SER A 71 -23.92 -22.88 23.08
N PHE A 72 -23.15 -23.73 23.76
CA PHE A 72 -22.38 -24.81 23.13
C PHE A 72 -23.32 -25.84 22.49
N LEU A 73 -24.37 -26.28 23.19
CA LEU A 73 -25.38 -27.20 22.64
C LEU A 73 -26.07 -26.62 21.39
N ALA A 74 -26.25 -25.30 21.34
CA ALA A 74 -26.80 -24.59 20.20
C ALA A 74 -25.78 -24.32 19.06
N GLY A 75 -24.55 -24.81 19.18
CA GLY A 75 -23.48 -24.60 18.18
C GLY A 75 -22.97 -23.16 18.10
N LYS A 76 -23.18 -22.35 19.14
CA LYS A 76 -22.71 -20.95 19.17
C LYS A 76 -21.21 -20.89 19.51
N PRO A 77 -20.51 -19.81 19.10
CA PRO A 77 -19.14 -19.58 19.52
C PRO A 77 -18.98 -19.51 21.04
N ILE A 78 -17.86 -20.02 21.52
CA ILE A 78 -17.46 -20.03 22.93
C ILE A 78 -16.39 -18.97 23.13
N ASN A 79 -16.65 -18.04 24.03
CA ASN A 79 -15.71 -16.99 24.40
C ASN A 79 -14.55 -17.57 25.24
N ILE A 80 -13.31 -17.25 24.87
CA ILE A 80 -12.12 -17.66 25.63
C ILE A 80 -12.11 -17.10 27.07
N GLU A 81 -12.83 -16.00 27.30
CA GLU A 81 -13.05 -15.38 28.61
C GLU A 81 -13.77 -16.31 29.60
N LEU A 82 -14.63 -17.22 29.13
CA LEU A 82 -15.30 -18.22 29.98
C LEU A 82 -14.28 -19.16 30.64
N PHE A 83 -13.17 -19.43 29.96
CA PHE A 83 -12.05 -20.21 30.50
C PHE A 83 -11.16 -19.39 31.46
N GLY A 84 -11.45 -18.10 31.64
CA GLY A 84 -10.79 -17.20 32.59
C GLY A 84 -9.82 -16.19 31.97
N ALA A 85 -9.73 -16.13 30.64
CA ALA A 85 -8.88 -15.18 29.95
C ALA A 85 -9.28 -13.73 30.29
N LYS A 86 -8.29 -12.85 30.43
CA LYS A 86 -8.46 -11.42 30.70
C LYS A 86 -8.32 -10.59 29.46
N GLY A 87 -7.44 -10.97 28.54
CA GLY A 87 -7.25 -10.24 27.29
C GLY A 87 -6.80 -8.79 27.52
N ASP A 88 -6.00 -8.53 28.56
CA ASP A 88 -5.48 -7.19 28.85
C ASP A 88 -4.03 -7.01 28.37
N SER A 89 -3.50 -7.98 27.62
CA SER A 89 -2.10 -8.13 27.18
C SER A 89 -1.02 -8.18 28.28
N ARG A 90 -1.41 -8.09 29.55
CA ARG A 90 -0.49 -8.00 30.70
C ARG A 90 -0.50 -9.26 31.54
N LYS A 91 -1.69 -9.72 31.92
CA LYS A 91 -1.88 -10.95 32.68
C LYS A 91 -1.66 -12.15 31.78
N ASN A 92 -1.08 -13.20 32.35
CA ASN A 92 -0.85 -14.43 31.62
C ASN A 92 -2.20 -15.18 31.47
N ASP A 93 -2.65 -15.33 30.23
CA ASP A 93 -3.88 -16.01 29.83
C ASP A 93 -3.64 -17.49 29.44
N THR A 94 -2.40 -18.00 29.55
CA THR A 94 -2.03 -19.37 29.12
C THR A 94 -2.98 -20.43 29.65
N ASP A 95 -3.31 -20.40 30.95
CA ASP A 95 -4.18 -21.41 31.57
C ASP A 95 -5.59 -21.42 30.96
N ALA A 96 -6.11 -20.27 30.54
CA ALA A 96 -7.42 -20.19 29.90
C ALA A 96 -7.38 -20.82 28.49
N PHE A 97 -6.30 -20.56 27.73
CA PHE A 97 -6.09 -21.19 26.43
C PHE A 97 -5.81 -22.69 26.53
N LEU A 98 -5.07 -23.13 27.55
CA LEU A 98 -4.84 -24.55 27.80
C LEU A 98 -6.14 -25.27 28.14
N LYS A 99 -6.99 -24.70 29.01
CA LYS A 99 -8.32 -25.28 29.31
C LYS A 99 -9.23 -25.35 28.08
N ALA A 100 -9.21 -24.31 27.24
CA ALA A 100 -9.95 -24.34 25.98
C ALA A 100 -9.42 -25.45 25.05
N ALA A 101 -8.10 -25.58 24.93
CA ALA A 101 -7.49 -26.66 24.16
C ALA A 101 -7.80 -28.05 24.74
N GLU A 102 -7.74 -28.23 26.06
CA GLU A 102 -8.14 -29.46 26.76
C GLU A 102 -9.59 -29.83 26.47
N PHE A 103 -10.51 -28.86 26.52
CA PHE A 103 -11.91 -29.07 26.15
C PHE A 103 -12.05 -29.56 24.71
N ILE A 104 -11.41 -28.87 23.75
CA ILE A 104 -11.46 -29.24 22.33
C ILE A 104 -10.84 -30.63 22.09
N ASN A 105 -9.68 -30.90 22.69
CA ASN A 105 -8.96 -32.15 22.52
C ASN A 105 -9.68 -33.32 23.22
N GLY A 106 -10.45 -33.04 24.27
CA GLY A 106 -11.30 -34.01 24.97
C GLY A 106 -12.58 -34.37 24.24
N LEU A 107 -12.98 -33.64 23.18
CA LEU A 107 -14.13 -34.02 22.35
C LEU A 107 -13.88 -35.39 21.70
N PRO A 108 -14.84 -36.32 21.65
CA PRO A 108 -14.64 -37.64 21.09
C PRO A 108 -14.35 -37.58 19.59
N ASP A 109 -13.53 -38.51 19.11
CA ASP A 109 -13.35 -38.72 17.68
C ASP A 109 -14.65 -39.35 17.15
N PHE A 110 -15.42 -38.63 16.34
CA PHE A 110 -16.72 -39.19 15.90
C PHE A 110 -16.54 -40.36 14.93
N VAL A 111 -15.45 -40.44 14.16
CA VAL A 111 -15.05 -41.62 13.38
C VAL A 111 -13.55 -41.52 13.03
N SER A 112 -12.91 -42.67 12.79
CA SER A 112 -11.54 -42.88 12.26
C SER A 112 -11.12 -41.97 11.09
N VAL A 113 -9.82 -41.95 10.78
CA VAL A 113 -9.10 -41.09 9.82
C VAL A 113 -9.21 -41.51 8.33
N ASN A 114 -10.27 -42.21 7.91
CA ASN A 114 -10.35 -42.82 6.56
C ASN A 114 -11.10 -41.93 5.54
N GLU A 115 -10.33 -41.18 4.74
CA GLU A 115 -10.80 -40.31 3.65
C GLU A 115 -11.70 -40.99 2.59
N SER A 116 -11.69 -42.32 2.50
CA SER A 116 -12.52 -43.10 1.57
C SER A 116 -13.98 -43.22 2.01
N ASN A 117 -14.29 -42.84 3.26
CA ASN A 117 -15.59 -43.04 3.85
C ASN A 117 -16.41 -41.74 3.85
N GLY A 118 -17.40 -41.66 2.96
CA GLY A 118 -18.28 -40.48 2.83
C GLY A 118 -19.07 -40.12 4.09
N GLN A 119 -19.19 -41.01 5.08
CA GLN A 119 -19.79 -40.70 6.37
C GLN A 119 -18.84 -40.00 7.35
N GLU A 120 -17.51 -40.14 7.18
CA GLU A 120 -16.48 -39.56 8.06
C GLU A 120 -16.28 -38.06 7.78
N ASN A 121 -16.32 -37.66 6.51
CA ASN A 121 -16.30 -36.25 6.06
C ASN A 121 -17.48 -35.42 6.62
N TYR A 122 -18.62 -36.07 6.90
CA TYR A 122 -19.81 -35.43 7.46
C TYR A 122 -19.72 -35.22 8.98
N SER A 123 -18.80 -35.90 9.67
CA SER A 123 -18.62 -35.80 11.13
C SER A 123 -17.63 -34.70 11.53
N LEU A 124 -16.54 -34.52 10.77
CA LEU A 124 -15.52 -33.48 11.04
C LEU A 124 -16.08 -32.06 10.85
N GLU A 125 -16.96 -31.86 9.87
CA GLU A 125 -17.66 -30.58 9.64
C GLU A 125 -18.65 -30.23 10.78
N LYS A 126 -19.15 -31.22 11.53
CA LYS A 126 -20.01 -31.03 12.71
C LYS A 126 -19.23 -30.88 14.03
N GLN A 127 -17.92 -31.15 14.03
CA GLN A 127 -17.07 -31.14 15.23
C GLN A 127 -16.44 -29.79 15.53
N ALA A 128 -16.32 -28.90 14.55
CA ALA A 128 -15.57 -27.66 14.70
C ALA A 128 -16.26 -26.70 15.67
N VAL A 129 -15.90 -26.79 16.95
CA VAL A 129 -16.26 -25.80 17.95
C VAL A 129 -15.57 -24.49 17.58
N THR A 130 -16.30 -23.40 17.73
CA THR A 130 -15.77 -22.07 17.47
C THR A 130 -15.34 -21.43 18.78
N ILE A 131 -14.03 -21.19 18.92
CA ILE A 131 -13.44 -20.40 19.99
C ILE A 131 -13.26 -18.97 19.47
N VAL A 132 -13.81 -18.00 20.20
CA VAL A 132 -13.68 -16.57 19.90
C VAL A 132 -12.99 -15.84 21.04
N GLY A 133 -12.19 -14.82 20.70
CA GLY A 133 -11.63 -13.88 21.65
C GLY A 133 -12.12 -12.47 21.35
N ASN A 134 -12.79 -11.84 22.33
CA ASN A 134 -13.41 -10.53 22.13
C ASN A 134 -12.54 -9.34 22.58
N SER A 135 -11.32 -9.60 23.07
CA SER A 135 -10.47 -8.52 23.55
C SER A 135 -9.98 -7.61 22.41
N PRO A 136 -10.20 -6.29 22.50
CA PRO A 136 -9.64 -5.34 21.52
C PRO A 136 -8.12 -5.13 21.70
N ILE A 137 -7.58 -5.48 22.87
CA ILE A 137 -6.17 -5.28 23.24
C ILE A 137 -5.33 -6.51 22.88
N GLY A 138 -5.86 -7.71 23.15
CA GLY A 138 -5.22 -9.00 22.90
C GLY A 138 -4.82 -9.77 24.16
N TYR A 139 -4.43 -11.02 23.98
CA TYR A 139 -4.15 -11.99 25.05
C TYR A 139 -2.67 -12.24 25.18
N LYS A 140 -2.15 -12.43 26.40
CA LYS A 140 -0.74 -12.78 26.61
C LYS A 140 -0.64 -14.26 26.98
N ILE A 141 0.15 -15.02 26.23
CA ILE A 141 0.46 -16.42 26.54
C ILE A 141 1.96 -16.61 26.74
N GLU A 142 2.33 -17.55 27.60
CA GLU A 142 3.71 -17.91 27.96
C GLU A 142 4.00 -19.40 27.68
N GLY A 143 2.98 -20.20 27.35
CA GLY A 143 3.10 -21.59 26.95
C GLY A 143 2.58 -21.84 25.54
N THR A 144 3.02 -22.96 24.95
CA THR A 144 2.50 -23.47 23.69
C THR A 144 1.05 -23.91 23.86
N ILE A 145 0.16 -23.45 23.00
CA ILE A 145 -1.24 -23.89 22.95
C ILE A 145 -1.40 -24.82 21.76
N LYS A 146 -1.87 -26.05 22.01
CA LYS A 146 -2.01 -27.09 20.99
C LYS A 146 -3.46 -27.58 20.89
N PHE A 147 -4.06 -27.36 19.74
CA PHE A 147 -5.34 -27.98 19.35
C PHE A 147 -5.04 -29.20 18.47
N GLU A 148 -5.26 -30.39 19.02
CA GLU A 148 -5.06 -31.68 18.35
C GLU A 148 -6.24 -32.05 17.43
N LYS A 149 -7.38 -31.41 17.66
CA LYS A 149 -8.65 -31.63 16.95
C LYS A 149 -9.10 -30.39 16.18
N PRO A 150 -9.95 -30.55 15.15
CA PRO A 150 -10.50 -29.44 14.37
C PRO A 150 -11.13 -28.36 15.27
N VAL A 151 -10.74 -27.10 15.05
CA VAL A 151 -11.27 -25.93 15.79
C VAL A 151 -11.43 -24.75 14.84
N ASN A 152 -12.53 -24.01 14.97
CA ASN A 152 -12.60 -22.66 14.41
C ASN A 152 -12.04 -21.72 15.46
N PHE A 153 -10.95 -21.01 15.17
CA PHE A 153 -10.23 -20.20 16.12
C PHE A 153 -10.20 -18.75 15.66
N LEU A 154 -10.97 -17.89 16.32
CA LEU A 154 -11.18 -16.49 15.93
C LEU A 154 -10.69 -15.58 17.06
N VAL A 155 -9.37 -15.41 17.15
CA VAL A 155 -8.72 -14.62 18.20
C VAL A 155 -7.70 -13.70 17.55
N ASP A 156 -8.03 -12.42 17.40
CA ASP A 156 -7.27 -11.50 16.56
C ASP A 156 -5.83 -11.28 17.04
N LYS A 157 -5.59 -11.00 18.35
CA LYS A 157 -4.27 -10.60 18.85
C LYS A 157 -3.78 -11.45 20.01
N ILE A 158 -2.64 -12.10 19.81
CA ILE A 158 -1.95 -12.90 20.84
C ILE A 158 -0.50 -12.44 20.97
N PHE A 159 -0.07 -12.19 22.21
CA PHE A 159 1.30 -11.84 22.56
C PHE A 159 2.00 -13.04 23.21
N TYR A 160 2.91 -13.68 22.47
CA TYR A 160 3.68 -14.80 22.99
C TYR A 160 4.89 -14.31 23.78
N ARG A 161 5.04 -14.77 25.02
CA ARG A 161 6.12 -14.44 25.96
C ARG A 161 6.77 -15.69 26.56
N GLY A 162 6.60 -16.84 25.90
CA GLY A 162 7.15 -18.13 26.31
C GLY A 162 8.59 -18.38 25.88
N THR A 163 8.99 -19.65 25.91
CA THR A 163 10.35 -20.09 25.55
C THR A 163 10.62 -19.96 24.05
N ARG A 164 11.88 -19.68 23.68
CA ARG A 164 12.31 -19.35 22.31
C ARG A 164 12.82 -20.56 21.52
N ASP A 165 12.19 -21.70 21.75
CA ASP A 165 12.51 -23.00 21.18
C ASP A 165 11.23 -23.82 20.95
N LYS A 166 10.07 -23.15 21.01
CA LYS A 166 8.76 -23.76 20.86
C LYS A 166 7.85 -22.92 19.96
N ALA A 167 6.85 -23.59 19.40
CA ALA A 167 5.73 -22.94 18.73
C ALA A 167 4.81 -22.24 19.75
N ALA A 168 4.27 -21.06 19.41
CA ALA A 168 3.26 -20.41 20.25
C ALA A 168 1.89 -21.09 20.10
N LEU A 169 1.43 -21.27 18.87
CA LEU A 169 0.17 -21.95 18.54
C LEU A 169 0.42 -23.14 17.62
N ILE A 170 -0.24 -24.26 17.91
CA ILE A 170 -0.25 -25.46 17.07
C ILE A 170 -1.71 -25.85 16.78
N PHE A 171 -2.06 -25.92 15.50
CA PHE A 171 -3.34 -26.45 15.03
C PHE A 171 -3.09 -27.73 14.26
N GLN A 172 -3.81 -28.79 14.60
CA GLN A 172 -3.70 -30.08 13.91
C GLN A 172 -5.04 -30.47 13.30
N ASN A 173 -4.97 -31.27 12.23
CA ASN A 173 -6.14 -31.96 11.67
C ASN A 173 -7.27 -30.99 11.27
N SER A 174 -6.93 -29.83 10.71
CA SER A 174 -7.92 -28.83 10.33
C SER A 174 -8.70 -29.30 9.08
N TYR A 175 -10.02 -29.38 9.16
CA TYR A 175 -10.87 -29.75 8.03
C TYR A 175 -12.07 -28.80 7.95
N LYS A 176 -12.15 -28.03 6.86
CA LYS A 176 -13.16 -26.97 6.69
C LYS A 176 -13.22 -25.98 7.87
N ASN A 177 -12.09 -25.77 8.55
CA ASN A 177 -12.02 -24.85 9.68
C ASN A 177 -11.78 -23.41 9.25
N THR A 178 -12.10 -22.47 10.15
CA THR A 178 -11.67 -21.08 10.03
C THR A 178 -10.67 -20.76 11.15
N ILE A 179 -9.45 -20.39 10.79
CA ILE A 179 -8.42 -19.91 11.72
C ILE A 179 -8.16 -18.46 11.39
N ASP A 180 -8.43 -17.55 12.33
CA ASP A 180 -8.21 -16.12 12.22
C ASP A 180 -7.44 -15.64 13.45
N THR A 181 -6.13 -15.36 13.28
CA THR A 181 -5.28 -14.93 14.40
C THR A 181 -4.00 -14.22 13.97
N HIS A 182 -3.49 -13.34 14.83
CA HIS A 182 -2.18 -12.72 14.71
C HIS A 182 -1.38 -12.93 16.01
N VAL A 183 -0.20 -13.55 15.90
CA VAL A 183 0.68 -13.81 17.05
C VAL A 183 1.93 -12.93 16.98
N SER A 184 2.30 -12.29 18.08
CA SER A 184 3.51 -11.46 18.16
C SER A 184 4.36 -11.82 19.36
N ALA A 185 5.61 -12.21 19.10
CA ALA A 185 6.63 -12.36 20.12
C ALA A 185 7.20 -10.98 20.55
N TYR A 186 8.07 -10.98 21.57
CA TYR A 186 8.77 -9.77 21.98
C TYR A 186 9.94 -9.48 21.02
N PRO A 187 10.07 -8.26 20.46
CA PRO A 187 11.20 -7.90 19.61
C PRO A 187 12.49 -7.95 20.43
N SER A 188 13.40 -8.87 20.13
CA SER A 188 14.73 -8.85 20.73
C SER A 188 15.74 -9.61 19.89
N ALA A 189 17.00 -9.21 20.02
CA ALA A 189 18.05 -9.44 19.03
C ALA A 189 18.56 -10.88 18.90
N VAL A 190 18.19 -11.81 19.79
CA VAL A 190 18.85 -13.13 19.85
C VAL A 190 17.85 -14.25 19.63
N PHE A 191 17.91 -14.84 18.43
CA PHE A 191 17.33 -16.13 18.10
C PHE A 191 18.36 -17.23 18.40
N THR A 192 18.01 -18.19 19.24
CA THR A 192 18.91 -19.31 19.61
C THR A 192 18.42 -20.66 19.07
N SER A 193 17.26 -20.69 18.39
CA SER A 193 16.63 -21.91 17.90
C SER A 193 15.82 -21.69 16.63
N ASP A 194 15.77 -22.72 15.80
CA ASP A 194 14.94 -22.83 14.60
C ASP A 194 13.49 -23.20 14.92
N ASP A 195 13.26 -23.72 16.13
CA ASP A 195 11.96 -24.17 16.62
C ASP A 195 11.16 -23.06 17.30
N PHE A 196 11.64 -21.81 17.23
CA PHE A 196 10.88 -20.65 17.67
C PHE A 196 9.87 -20.24 16.59
N VAL A 197 8.66 -20.80 16.69
CA VAL A 197 7.61 -20.70 15.68
C VAL A 197 6.44 -19.87 16.19
N GLY A 198 5.88 -19.00 15.37
CA GLY A 198 4.63 -18.30 15.70
C GLY A 198 3.44 -19.25 15.65
N ILE A 199 3.08 -19.68 14.44
CA ILE A 199 1.92 -20.54 14.19
C ILE A 199 2.36 -21.77 13.39
N LEU A 200 2.04 -22.96 13.89
CA LEU A 200 2.24 -24.23 13.19
C LEU A 200 0.89 -24.87 12.89
N ILE A 201 0.59 -25.11 11.62
CA ILE A 201 -0.66 -25.75 11.17
C ILE A 201 -0.28 -27.08 10.52
N GLN A 202 -0.67 -28.20 11.12
CA GLN A 202 -0.28 -29.55 10.72
C GLN A 202 -1.49 -30.32 10.20
N GLY A 203 -1.51 -30.60 8.90
CA GLY A 203 -2.63 -31.27 8.25
C GLY A 203 -3.85 -30.35 8.17
N ALA A 204 -4.10 -29.77 7.00
CA ALA A 204 -5.23 -28.87 6.79
C ALA A 204 -5.87 -29.08 5.41
N ILE A 205 -7.19 -29.23 5.36
CA ILE A 205 -7.95 -29.34 4.12
C ILE A 205 -9.13 -28.37 4.07
N ASN A 206 -9.38 -27.78 2.91
CA ASN A 206 -10.59 -26.98 2.63
C ASN A 206 -10.83 -25.87 3.66
N SER A 207 -9.79 -25.41 4.34
CA SER A 207 -9.88 -24.48 5.46
C SER A 207 -9.64 -23.05 5.00
N LYS A 208 -10.21 -22.10 5.75
CA LYS A 208 -9.97 -20.67 5.62
C LYS A 208 -8.99 -20.24 6.71
N ILE A 209 -7.85 -19.70 6.33
CA ILE A 209 -6.76 -19.44 7.26
C ILE A 209 -6.32 -17.98 7.08
N ASP A 210 -6.71 -17.09 7.98
CA ASP A 210 -6.29 -15.68 8.04
C ASP A 210 -5.29 -15.49 9.19
N VAL A 211 -4.00 -15.44 8.87
CA VAL A 211 -2.93 -15.56 9.87
C VAL A 211 -1.81 -14.55 9.67
N GLY A 212 -1.23 -14.11 10.78
CA GLY A 212 0.07 -13.43 10.76
C GLY A 212 0.90 -13.72 12.00
N ALA A 213 2.20 -13.51 11.87
CA ALA A 213 3.16 -13.79 12.91
C ALA A 213 4.33 -12.80 12.87
N SER A 214 4.71 -12.25 14.01
CA SER A 214 5.82 -11.29 14.09
C SER A 214 6.81 -11.64 15.20
N PHE A 215 8.10 -11.41 14.92
CA PHE A 215 9.24 -11.56 15.84
C PHE A 215 9.60 -13.01 16.19
N PHE A 216 9.41 -13.95 15.26
CA PHE A 216 9.75 -15.37 15.40
C PHE A 216 10.93 -15.77 14.50
N THR A 217 11.59 -16.91 14.77
CA THR A 217 12.52 -17.47 13.79
C THR A 217 11.75 -17.93 12.56
N LYS A 218 10.63 -18.65 12.77
CA LYS A 218 9.67 -18.99 11.71
C LYS A 218 8.31 -18.41 12.05
N GLY A 219 7.75 -17.58 11.17
CA GLY A 219 6.46 -16.93 11.42
C GLY A 219 5.33 -17.95 11.43
N ILE A 220 4.98 -18.43 10.22
CA ILE A 220 3.92 -19.40 10.00
C ILE A 220 4.51 -20.62 9.30
N ILE A 221 4.10 -21.81 9.74
CA ILE A 221 4.44 -23.08 9.10
C ILE A 221 3.16 -23.82 8.73
N CYS A 222 2.97 -24.06 7.43
CA CYS A 222 1.97 -24.96 6.88
C CYS A 222 2.65 -26.33 6.64
N GLU A 223 2.39 -27.29 7.52
CA GLU A 223 3.03 -28.60 7.51
C GLU A 223 2.08 -29.70 7.04
N ALA A 224 2.47 -30.45 6.02
CA ALA A 224 1.88 -31.72 5.64
C ALA A 224 2.70 -32.86 6.26
N ASN A 225 2.07 -33.74 7.05
CA ASN A 225 2.78 -34.71 7.86
C ASN A 225 2.00 -36.03 8.03
N ASP A 226 2.49 -37.12 7.44
CA ASP A 226 1.90 -38.46 7.53
C ASP A 226 2.39 -39.24 8.77
N SER A 227 2.43 -38.56 9.92
CA SER A 227 2.64 -39.22 11.21
C SER A 227 1.32 -39.76 11.75
N GLN A 228 1.38 -40.80 12.57
CA GLN A 228 0.20 -41.35 13.25
C GLN A 228 -0.56 -40.25 14.00
N GLY A 229 -1.87 -40.14 13.75
CA GLY A 229 -2.76 -39.16 14.39
C GLY A 229 -2.79 -37.79 13.71
N LEU A 230 -2.03 -37.59 12.63
CA LEU A 230 -2.07 -36.37 11.81
C LEU A 230 -2.66 -36.67 10.43
N TYR A 231 -3.41 -35.70 9.91
CA TYR A 231 -3.82 -35.74 8.52
C TYR A 231 -2.60 -35.48 7.60
N PRO A 232 -2.32 -36.37 6.63
CA PRO A 232 -1.09 -36.33 5.85
C PRO A 232 -1.01 -35.17 4.85
N GLY A 233 -2.16 -34.61 4.45
CA GLY A 233 -2.22 -33.58 3.42
C GLY A 233 -2.34 -32.15 3.95
N PHE A 234 -1.83 -31.18 3.19
CA PHE A 234 -2.11 -29.76 3.39
C PHE A 234 -2.63 -29.18 2.07
N ALA A 235 -3.95 -29.16 1.86
CA ALA A 235 -4.50 -28.92 0.54
C ALA A 235 -5.85 -28.22 0.44
N TRP A 236 -6.06 -27.55 -0.69
CA TRP A 236 -7.32 -26.84 -1.02
C TRP A 236 -7.70 -25.78 0.00
N ASN A 237 -6.72 -25.16 0.66
CA ASN A 237 -6.95 -24.09 1.62
C ASN A 237 -6.94 -22.72 0.95
N ASP A 238 -7.73 -21.80 1.50
CA ASP A 238 -7.67 -20.37 1.19
C ASP A 238 -6.97 -19.66 2.34
N ILE A 239 -5.75 -19.19 2.08
CA ILE A 239 -4.84 -18.63 3.07
C ILE A 239 -4.69 -17.14 2.82
N GLN A 240 -5.12 -16.33 3.77
CA GLN A 240 -4.88 -14.91 3.79
C GLN A 240 -3.75 -14.62 4.78
N LEU A 241 -2.69 -13.98 4.29
CA LEU A 241 -1.58 -13.57 5.15
C LEU A 241 -1.80 -12.12 5.60
N LYS A 242 -1.78 -11.93 6.92
CA LYS A 242 -1.70 -10.60 7.56
C LYS A 242 -0.25 -10.08 7.48
N SER A 243 0.04 -8.98 8.17
CA SER A 243 1.41 -8.45 8.24
C SER A 243 2.35 -9.43 8.94
N LEU A 244 3.54 -9.61 8.37
CA LEU A 244 4.60 -10.49 8.84
C LEU A 244 5.86 -9.65 9.03
N GLN A 245 6.26 -9.40 10.28
CA GLN A 245 7.40 -8.54 10.59
C GLN A 245 8.53 -9.35 11.24
N THR A 246 9.79 -9.05 10.89
CA THR A 246 11.02 -9.52 11.61
C THR A 246 11.32 -11.01 11.69
N ASN A 247 10.69 -11.83 10.86
CA ASN A 247 10.96 -13.27 10.89
C ASN A 247 12.18 -13.64 10.03
N LEU A 248 12.88 -14.70 10.40
CA LEU A 248 13.94 -15.25 9.54
C LEU A 248 13.33 -16.00 8.35
N ASP A 249 12.38 -16.90 8.62
CA ASP A 249 11.52 -17.51 7.60
C ASP A 249 10.08 -17.06 7.88
N SER A 250 9.46 -16.24 7.02
CA SER A 250 8.14 -15.65 7.36
C SER A 250 6.97 -16.62 7.17
N PHE A 251 6.91 -17.27 6.01
CA PHE A 251 5.89 -18.25 5.65
C PHE A 251 6.57 -19.50 5.08
N VAL A 252 6.36 -20.64 5.73
CA VAL A 252 7.04 -21.89 5.41
C VAL A 252 6.03 -22.95 5.02
N ILE A 253 6.20 -23.52 3.84
CA ILE A 253 5.53 -24.75 3.41
C ILE A 253 6.45 -25.90 3.75
N ARG A 254 5.96 -26.90 4.48
CA ARG A 254 6.78 -28.03 4.90
C ARG A 254 6.12 -29.38 4.64
N ASN A 255 6.85 -30.30 4.03
CA ASN A 255 6.46 -31.71 3.97
C ASN A 255 7.34 -32.56 4.91
N LYS A 256 6.72 -33.37 5.78
CA LYS A 256 7.41 -34.37 6.63
C LYS A 256 6.76 -35.73 6.53
N ASN A 257 7.54 -36.78 6.75
CA ASN A 257 7.09 -38.17 6.88
C ASN A 257 6.25 -38.69 5.71
N LYS A 258 6.44 -38.23 4.47
CA LYS A 258 5.60 -38.51 3.28
C LYS A 258 4.31 -37.70 3.18
N GLY A 259 4.15 -36.67 4.01
CA GLY A 259 3.07 -35.70 3.87
C GLY A 259 3.14 -34.97 2.53
N TRP A 260 2.00 -34.44 2.10
CA TRP A 260 1.83 -33.82 0.78
C TRP A 260 1.10 -32.47 0.86
N ALA A 261 1.82 -31.38 0.58
CA ALA A 261 1.25 -30.04 0.42
C ALA A 261 0.84 -29.79 -1.05
N ASN A 262 -0.44 -29.48 -1.30
CA ASN A 262 -0.95 -29.34 -2.67
C ASN A 262 -2.10 -28.32 -2.80
N ALA A 263 -2.22 -27.65 -3.95
CA ALA A 263 -3.45 -26.96 -4.37
C ALA A 263 -3.95 -25.88 -3.39
N ASN A 264 -3.06 -25.02 -2.88
CA ASN A 264 -3.41 -23.95 -1.95
C ASN A 264 -3.37 -22.58 -2.62
N ARG A 265 -4.25 -21.69 -2.18
CA ARG A 265 -4.24 -20.28 -2.57
C ARG A 265 -3.75 -19.44 -1.39
N VAL A 266 -2.78 -18.57 -1.63
CA VAL A 266 -2.21 -17.63 -0.67
C VAL A 266 -2.42 -16.22 -1.19
N THR A 267 -3.08 -15.37 -0.42
CA THR A 267 -3.41 -13.98 -0.80
C THR A 267 -2.87 -13.01 0.24
N GLY A 268 -2.39 -11.85 -0.20
CA GLY A 268 -1.92 -10.79 0.72
C GLY A 268 -0.51 -11.05 1.24
N GLY A 269 -0.24 -10.71 2.49
CA GLY A 269 1.09 -10.83 3.08
C GLY A 269 1.93 -9.58 2.84
N GLU A 270 2.14 -8.83 3.92
CA GLU A 270 3.10 -7.72 3.96
C GLU A 270 4.33 -8.17 4.74
N PHE A 271 5.39 -8.45 4.01
CA PHE A 271 6.64 -8.96 4.56
C PHE A 271 7.58 -7.80 4.83
N ALA A 272 7.72 -7.43 6.10
CA ALA A 272 8.50 -6.28 6.53
C ALA A 272 9.87 -6.68 7.09
N SER A 273 10.89 -5.86 6.80
CA SER A 273 12.24 -5.98 7.37
C SER A 273 12.58 -4.70 8.14
N PRO A 274 12.30 -4.60 9.45
CA PRO A 274 12.64 -3.36 10.17
C PRO A 274 14.14 -3.24 10.44
N SER A 275 14.57 -1.99 10.71
CA SER A 275 15.89 -1.69 11.28
C SER A 275 15.91 -2.13 12.74
N GLY A 276 16.64 -3.19 13.04
CA GLY A 276 16.75 -3.75 14.39
C GLY A 276 15.65 -4.79 14.65
N LEU A 277 15.90 -5.93 15.26
CA LEU A 277 17.04 -6.42 16.02
C LEU A 277 17.27 -7.88 15.59
N ILE A 278 18.21 -8.13 14.67
CA ILE A 278 18.89 -9.42 14.55
C ILE A 278 20.33 -9.13 14.94
N ASP A 279 20.82 -9.78 16.00
CA ASP A 279 22.21 -9.70 16.40
C ASP A 279 23.06 -10.56 15.46
N GLU A 280 23.63 -9.94 14.42
CA GLU A 280 24.55 -10.58 13.47
C GLU A 280 25.82 -11.13 14.14
N SER A 281 26.09 -10.80 15.41
CA SER A 281 27.25 -11.31 16.15
C SER A 281 27.08 -12.73 16.69
N LYS A 282 25.92 -13.38 16.48
CA LYS A 282 25.66 -14.78 16.84
C LYS A 282 25.13 -15.58 15.65
N PRO A 283 25.63 -16.80 15.40
CA PRO A 283 25.42 -17.48 14.13
C PRO A 283 24.03 -18.11 14.04
N ILE A 284 23.12 -17.44 13.33
CA ILE A 284 22.24 -18.16 12.42
C ILE A 284 22.85 -18.00 11.03
N ASN A 285 23.65 -18.99 10.61
CA ASN A 285 24.37 -18.98 9.34
C ASN A 285 23.45 -19.26 8.14
N ARG A 286 22.33 -18.54 8.02
CA ARG A 286 21.41 -18.68 6.90
C ARG A 286 20.70 -17.38 6.60
N ARG A 287 20.54 -17.14 5.30
CA ARG A 287 19.84 -16.00 4.73
C ARG A 287 18.38 -15.97 5.19
N ARG A 288 17.83 -14.77 5.32
CA ARG A 288 16.41 -14.55 5.55
C ARG A 288 15.61 -14.93 4.30
N THR A 289 14.46 -15.55 4.49
CA THR A 289 13.52 -15.87 3.42
C THR A 289 12.10 -15.46 3.81
N PHE A 290 11.38 -14.79 2.91
CA PHE A 290 9.97 -14.46 3.17
C PHE A 290 9.06 -15.67 2.96
N ILE A 291 9.14 -16.33 1.80
CA ILE A 291 8.36 -17.53 1.50
C ILE A 291 9.30 -18.69 1.20
N LYS A 292 9.16 -19.81 1.91
CA LYS A 292 10.10 -20.93 1.84
C LYS A 292 9.41 -22.27 1.70
N PHE A 293 10.03 -23.19 0.98
CA PHE A 293 9.68 -24.60 1.01
C PHE A 293 10.74 -25.45 1.71
N GLU A 294 10.30 -26.36 2.57
CA GLU A 294 11.14 -27.31 3.31
C GLU A 294 10.59 -28.73 3.16
N LYS A 295 11.46 -29.73 3.11
CA LYS A 295 11.06 -31.14 3.20
C LYS A 295 12.11 -32.01 3.86
N ASP A 296 11.70 -33.15 4.37
CA ASP A 296 12.62 -34.23 4.72
C ASP A 296 12.98 -35.14 3.53
N GLU A 297 13.81 -36.14 3.75
CA GLU A 297 14.27 -37.08 2.72
C GLU A 297 13.14 -37.99 2.22
N LEU A 298 12.17 -38.31 3.08
CA LEU A 298 11.06 -39.23 2.78
C LEU A 298 9.95 -38.57 1.98
N SER A 299 9.81 -37.26 2.10
CA SER A 299 8.72 -36.51 1.50
C SER A 299 9.02 -36.09 0.07
N LYS A 300 7.96 -36.11 -0.73
CA LYS A 300 7.96 -35.63 -2.11
C LYS A 300 7.83 -34.11 -2.18
N GLU A 301 7.89 -33.65 -3.41
CA GLU A 301 7.71 -32.29 -3.92
C GLU A 301 6.40 -31.64 -3.46
N CYS A 302 6.32 -30.30 -3.51
CA CYS A 302 5.09 -29.54 -3.30
C CYS A 302 4.44 -29.15 -4.62
N ASN A 303 3.11 -29.09 -4.70
CA ASN A 303 2.43 -28.82 -5.98
C ASN A 303 1.34 -27.75 -5.87
N SER A 304 1.11 -27.02 -6.96
CA SER A 304 -0.04 -26.14 -7.20
C SER A 304 -0.27 -25.08 -6.12
N TRP A 305 0.71 -24.21 -5.87
CA TRP A 305 0.55 -23.06 -4.97
C TRP A 305 0.36 -21.76 -5.76
N LEU A 306 -0.73 -21.05 -5.48
CA LEU A 306 -1.03 -19.76 -6.08
C LEU A 306 -0.81 -18.64 -5.06
N PHE A 307 0.22 -17.82 -5.28
CA PHE A 307 0.52 -16.63 -4.50
C PHE A 307 -0.03 -15.39 -5.21
N LEU A 308 -0.89 -14.63 -4.53
CA LEU A 308 -1.53 -13.43 -5.06
C LEU A 308 -1.17 -12.22 -4.21
N ASN A 309 -0.70 -11.14 -4.85
CA ASN A 309 -0.55 -9.83 -4.22
C ASN A 309 0.36 -9.82 -2.97
N GLN A 310 1.50 -10.52 -3.03
CA GLN A 310 2.51 -10.51 -1.96
C GLN A 310 3.30 -9.20 -2.00
N SER A 311 3.51 -8.55 -0.85
CA SER A 311 4.28 -7.29 -0.75
C SER A 311 5.53 -7.49 0.09
N PHE A 312 6.69 -7.20 -0.47
CA PHE A 312 7.99 -7.35 0.21
C PHE A 312 8.65 -6.00 0.49
N GLU A 313 9.06 -5.75 1.73
CA GLU A 313 9.91 -4.61 2.13
C GLU A 313 11.37 -5.04 2.11
N GLY A 314 12.13 -4.54 1.14
CA GLY A 314 13.53 -4.90 0.97
C GLY A 314 14.49 -4.05 1.79
N LYS A 315 14.52 -4.12 3.13
CA LYS A 315 15.42 -3.22 3.87
C LYS A 315 16.92 -3.55 3.67
N PHE A 316 17.66 -2.53 3.25
CA PHE A 316 19.11 -2.36 3.40
C PHE A 316 19.43 -1.85 4.82
N VAL A 317 20.35 -2.48 5.52
CA VAL A 317 20.97 -1.99 6.77
C VAL A 317 22.44 -2.39 6.68
N ASP A 318 23.49 -1.62 6.98
CA ASP A 318 23.82 -0.19 7.02
C ASP A 318 25.38 -0.13 6.97
N VAL A 319 25.95 1.04 6.68
CA VAL A 319 27.34 1.54 6.48
C VAL A 319 28.60 0.77 6.90
N ASN A 320 28.56 -0.36 7.60
CA ASN A 320 29.74 -1.06 8.12
C ASN A 320 30.30 -2.19 7.23
N LYS A 321 30.09 -2.11 5.91
CA LYS A 321 30.84 -2.84 4.86
C LYS A 321 31.34 -4.24 5.24
N ASN A 322 30.48 -5.15 5.69
CA ASN A 322 30.82 -6.58 5.70
C ASN A 322 29.58 -7.42 5.37
N ILE A 323 29.46 -7.69 4.07
CA ILE A 323 28.74 -8.81 3.43
C ILE A 323 27.20 -8.74 3.51
N LEU A 324 26.60 -8.44 2.35
CA LEU A 324 25.17 -8.63 2.09
C LEU A 324 24.79 -10.10 2.27
N GLU A 325 23.95 -10.42 3.24
CA GLU A 325 23.09 -11.59 3.13
C GLU A 325 21.75 -11.16 2.51
N GLU A 326 21.64 -11.44 1.21
CA GLU A 326 20.44 -11.31 0.38
C GLU A 326 19.19 -11.89 1.10
N THR A 327 18.16 -11.08 1.30
CA THR A 327 16.84 -11.58 1.73
C THR A 327 16.10 -12.15 0.52
N LEU A 328 15.80 -13.44 0.55
CA LEU A 328 15.09 -14.12 -0.53
C LEU A 328 13.58 -13.88 -0.41
N CYS A 329 12.94 -13.44 -1.49
CA CYS A 329 11.48 -13.31 -1.51
C CYS A 329 10.82 -14.69 -1.53
N PHE A 330 11.34 -15.57 -2.37
CA PHE A 330 10.91 -16.96 -2.44
C PHE A 330 12.13 -17.87 -2.46
N ASP A 331 12.11 -18.95 -1.67
CA ASP A 331 13.10 -20.01 -1.67
C ASP A 331 12.42 -21.39 -1.77
N PHE A 332 12.46 -21.96 -2.97
CA PHE A 332 12.03 -23.32 -3.28
C PHE A 332 13.21 -24.19 -3.69
N SER A 333 14.43 -23.91 -3.22
CA SER A 333 15.61 -24.71 -3.63
C SER A 333 15.66 -26.09 -2.99
N ALA A 334 14.85 -26.37 -1.97
CA ALA A 334 14.85 -27.63 -1.24
C ALA A 334 14.40 -28.83 -2.09
N ALA A 335 13.52 -28.62 -3.06
CA ALA A 335 13.17 -29.57 -4.12
C ALA A 335 12.38 -28.87 -5.23
N SER A 336 12.23 -29.57 -6.36
CA SER A 336 11.23 -29.21 -7.37
C SER A 336 9.84 -29.10 -6.73
N CYS A 337 9.13 -28.03 -7.05
CA CYS A 337 7.72 -27.84 -6.75
C CYS A 337 7.00 -27.42 -8.04
N PHE A 338 6.00 -28.19 -8.48
CA PHE A 338 5.34 -27.91 -9.76
C PHE A 338 4.11 -27.02 -9.59
N GLY A 339 3.83 -26.19 -10.60
CA GLY A 339 2.61 -25.39 -10.64
C GLY A 339 2.59 -24.23 -9.64
N ILE A 340 3.76 -23.71 -9.25
CA ILE A 340 3.86 -22.47 -8.49
C ILE A 340 3.46 -21.30 -9.40
N SER A 341 2.50 -20.50 -8.95
CA SER A 341 2.01 -19.32 -9.69
C SER A 341 2.10 -18.10 -8.80
N ILE A 342 2.83 -17.09 -9.24
CA ILE A 342 3.04 -15.82 -8.52
C ILE A 342 2.38 -14.72 -9.34
N LEU A 343 1.28 -14.16 -8.84
CA LEU A 343 0.52 -13.11 -9.52
C LEU A 343 0.55 -11.80 -8.73
N GLU A 344 0.86 -10.71 -9.43
CA GLU A 344 0.92 -9.34 -8.91
C GLU A 344 1.83 -9.17 -7.67
N PRO A 345 3.03 -9.78 -7.59
CA PRO A 345 3.94 -9.52 -6.47
C PRO A 345 4.46 -8.07 -6.55
N ARG A 346 4.70 -7.47 -5.38
CA ARG A 346 5.24 -6.12 -5.20
C ARG A 346 6.51 -6.20 -4.37
N ILE A 347 7.53 -5.47 -4.76
CA ILE A 347 8.68 -5.17 -3.90
C ILE A 347 8.80 -3.66 -3.71
N GLU A 348 9.07 -3.22 -2.49
CA GLU A 348 9.36 -1.82 -2.20
C GLU A 348 10.77 -1.46 -2.69
N ASP A 349 10.81 -0.78 -3.82
CA ASP A 349 12.02 -0.22 -4.40
C ASP A 349 12.44 1.06 -3.65
N VAL A 350 13.71 1.09 -3.24
CA VAL A 350 14.34 2.30 -2.69
C VAL A 350 15.55 2.54 -3.55
N ASN A 351 15.47 3.61 -4.35
CA ASN A 351 16.50 4.13 -5.23
C ASN A 351 16.82 3.31 -6.50
N ASP A 352 15.87 2.56 -7.07
CA ASP A 352 16.06 1.78 -8.31
C ASP A 352 17.16 0.69 -8.20
N GLU A 353 17.52 0.27 -6.98
CA GLU A 353 18.63 -0.67 -6.71
C GLU A 353 18.16 -2.02 -6.14
N ARG A 354 16.87 -2.19 -5.82
CA ARG A 354 16.39 -3.38 -5.10
C ARG A 354 15.85 -4.45 -6.04
N LEU A 355 16.45 -5.63 -5.97
CA LEU A 355 15.99 -6.84 -6.65
C LEU A 355 15.34 -7.80 -5.67
N GLY A 356 14.15 -8.29 -5.99
CA GLY A 356 13.53 -9.39 -5.26
C GLY A 356 14.04 -10.72 -5.78
N VAL A 357 14.62 -11.56 -4.93
CA VAL A 357 15.30 -12.77 -5.42
C VAL A 357 14.42 -14.00 -5.24
N PHE A 358 14.28 -14.76 -6.32
CA PHE A 358 13.68 -16.07 -6.37
C PHE A 358 14.78 -17.11 -6.42
N ARG A 359 14.76 -18.03 -5.47
CA ARG A 359 15.61 -19.20 -5.50
C ARG A 359 14.76 -20.41 -5.85
N THR A 360 15.01 -21.01 -6.99
CA THR A 360 14.09 -22.00 -7.54
C THR A 360 14.77 -23.34 -7.72
N GLY A 361 14.22 -24.37 -7.10
CA GLY A 361 14.43 -25.75 -7.56
C GLY A 361 13.49 -26.15 -8.70
N SER A 362 12.64 -25.25 -9.21
CA SER A 362 11.46 -25.59 -10.03
C SER A 362 11.04 -24.52 -11.04
N GLU A 363 10.26 -24.93 -12.04
CA GLU A 363 9.53 -24.03 -12.93
C GLU A 363 8.35 -23.36 -12.19
N PHE A 364 8.18 -22.05 -12.41
CA PHE A 364 7.05 -21.29 -11.88
C PHE A 364 6.48 -20.36 -12.94
N SER A 365 5.22 -19.99 -12.79
CA SER A 365 4.61 -18.91 -13.57
C SER A 365 4.68 -17.60 -12.80
N PHE A 366 5.14 -16.55 -13.47
CA PHE A 366 5.16 -15.19 -12.93
C PHE A 366 4.31 -14.31 -13.83
N LYS A 367 3.39 -13.56 -13.23
CA LYS A 367 2.60 -12.55 -13.94
C LYS A 367 2.43 -11.34 -13.06
N SER A 368 2.82 -10.18 -13.56
CA SER A 368 2.57 -8.92 -12.87
C SER A 368 2.11 -7.87 -13.87
N GLY A 369 0.97 -7.23 -13.60
CA GLY A 369 0.53 -6.02 -14.27
C GLY A 369 0.97 -4.78 -13.49
N GLN A 370 2.07 -4.85 -12.74
CA GLN A 370 2.65 -3.73 -12.04
C GLN A 370 3.79 -3.11 -12.85
N TYR A 371 4.05 -1.82 -12.58
CA TYR A 371 5.14 -1.06 -13.20
C TYR A 371 6.52 -1.71 -12.93
N ALA A 372 7.41 -1.64 -13.92
CA ALA A 372 8.70 -2.34 -13.89
C ALA A 372 9.61 -1.96 -12.70
N SER A 373 9.60 -0.70 -12.22
CA SER A 373 10.40 -0.33 -11.04
C SER A 373 9.83 -0.86 -9.72
N VAL A 374 8.62 -1.43 -9.73
CA VAL A 374 7.97 -2.04 -8.56
C VAL A 374 8.13 -3.58 -8.60
N THR A 375 8.73 -4.11 -9.67
CA THR A 375 8.75 -5.55 -9.99
C THR A 375 10.06 -6.00 -10.65
N ASP A 376 11.21 -5.56 -10.13
CA ASP A 376 12.51 -6.11 -10.55
C ASP A 376 12.81 -7.36 -9.70
N PHE A 377 12.24 -8.50 -10.11
CA PHE A 377 12.56 -9.79 -9.51
C PHE A 377 13.61 -10.52 -10.36
N THR A 378 14.51 -11.26 -9.74
CA THR A 378 15.50 -12.11 -10.43
C THR A 378 15.50 -13.52 -9.88
N ASP A 379 15.85 -14.52 -10.68
CA ASP A 379 16.27 -15.81 -10.12
C ASP A 379 17.71 -15.76 -9.60
N GLU A 380 18.16 -16.88 -9.02
CA GLU A 380 19.54 -17.09 -8.55
C GLU A 380 20.62 -16.98 -9.65
N ASN A 381 20.23 -17.02 -10.93
CA ASN A 381 21.12 -16.85 -12.08
C ASN A 381 21.08 -15.42 -12.65
N GLY A 382 20.30 -14.51 -12.04
CA GLY A 382 20.14 -13.13 -12.49
C GLY A 382 19.16 -12.95 -13.65
N ILE A 383 18.38 -13.98 -14.02
CA ILE A 383 17.31 -13.85 -15.01
C ILE A 383 16.20 -12.99 -14.42
N ARG A 384 15.88 -11.88 -15.09
CA ARG A 384 14.86 -10.93 -14.63
C ARG A 384 13.45 -11.39 -14.97
N TYR A 385 12.57 -11.38 -13.98
CA TYR A 385 11.12 -11.53 -14.09
C TYR A 385 10.50 -10.16 -14.00
N VAL A 386 10.34 -9.52 -15.15
CA VAL A 386 9.81 -8.15 -15.24
C VAL A 386 8.29 -8.23 -15.32
N GLY A 387 7.59 -7.34 -14.61
CA GLY A 387 6.18 -7.07 -14.86
C GLY A 387 5.92 -6.64 -16.31
N GLU A 388 4.66 -6.60 -16.73
CA GLU A 388 4.30 -6.12 -18.05
C GLU A 388 4.88 -4.73 -18.29
N LYS A 389 5.61 -4.54 -19.40
CA LYS A 389 6.06 -3.20 -19.79
C LYS A 389 4.83 -2.31 -19.93
N PRO A 390 4.73 -1.23 -19.13
CA PRO A 390 3.60 -0.34 -19.23
C PRO A 390 3.60 0.34 -20.60
N ILE A 391 2.40 0.66 -21.07
CA ILE A 391 2.22 1.60 -22.17
C ILE A 391 2.42 3.00 -21.61
N VAL A 392 3.36 3.73 -22.18
CA VAL A 392 3.59 5.14 -21.84
C VAL A 392 2.60 5.98 -22.63
N LEU A 393 1.65 6.62 -21.93
CA LEU A 393 0.72 7.58 -22.51
C LEU A 393 1.32 8.99 -22.59
N LEU A 394 2.23 9.30 -21.67
CA LEU A 394 2.88 10.60 -21.57
C LEU A 394 4.26 10.43 -20.91
N ASP A 395 5.27 11.13 -21.41
CA ASP A 395 6.61 11.24 -20.80
C ASP A 395 7.19 12.60 -21.19
N GLU A 396 6.93 13.60 -20.35
CA GLU A 396 7.28 15.00 -20.65
C GLU A 396 8.25 15.56 -19.61
N ASP A 397 9.34 16.15 -20.10
CA ASP A 397 10.20 17.04 -19.34
C ASP A 397 9.64 18.46 -19.42
N LEU A 398 9.18 18.98 -18.28
CA LEU A 398 8.43 20.23 -18.22
C LEU A 398 9.35 21.44 -18.03
N LYS A 399 10.68 21.25 -18.03
CA LYS A 399 11.66 22.32 -17.76
C LYS A 399 11.69 23.42 -18.83
N CYS A 400 11.26 23.14 -20.06
CA CYS A 400 11.54 24.01 -21.22
C CYS A 400 10.31 24.70 -21.85
N ASP A 401 9.09 24.43 -21.39
CA ASP A 401 7.87 24.84 -22.12
C ASP A 401 7.02 25.92 -21.44
N PHE A 402 7.54 26.59 -20.40
CA PHE A 402 6.80 27.59 -19.64
C PHE A 402 7.42 29.00 -19.59
N LYS A 403 6.57 30.02 -19.41
CA LYS A 403 6.95 31.43 -19.21
C LYS A 403 6.58 31.86 -17.79
N ILE A 404 7.53 32.48 -17.07
CA ILE A 404 7.30 33.05 -15.72
C ILE A 404 7.31 34.58 -15.81
N ASN A 405 6.38 35.22 -15.11
CA ASN A 405 6.45 36.65 -14.79
C ASN A 405 6.44 36.86 -13.27
N ARG A 406 7.23 37.82 -12.80
CA ARG A 406 7.25 38.28 -11.41
C ARG A 406 6.43 39.57 -11.31
N MET A 407 5.19 39.50 -10.84
CA MET A 407 4.49 40.71 -10.40
C MET A 407 4.95 41.12 -9.00
N THR A 408 4.77 42.39 -8.65
CA THR A 408 5.19 43.06 -7.42
C THR A 408 4.68 42.46 -6.09
N ASN A 409 3.83 41.42 -6.15
CA ASN A 409 3.20 40.79 -4.98
C ASN A 409 3.62 39.31 -4.78
N ASP A 410 4.84 38.93 -5.18
CA ASP A 410 5.41 37.56 -5.05
C ASP A 410 4.71 36.42 -5.83
N TYR A 411 3.59 36.67 -6.52
CA TYR A 411 2.93 35.67 -7.36
C TYR A 411 3.66 35.48 -8.70
N ARG A 412 4.06 34.23 -8.98
CA ARG A 412 4.69 33.83 -10.26
C ARG A 412 3.62 33.31 -11.22
N HIS A 413 3.27 34.09 -12.24
CA HIS A 413 2.39 33.59 -13.31
C HIS A 413 3.18 32.64 -14.19
N THR A 414 2.65 31.44 -14.41
CA THR A 414 3.28 30.42 -15.26
C THR A 414 2.34 30.04 -16.39
N TYR A 415 2.78 30.18 -17.64
CA TYR A 415 2.04 29.75 -18.82
C TYR A 415 2.83 28.67 -19.53
N VAL A 416 2.19 27.55 -19.87
CA VAL A 416 2.84 26.42 -20.55
C VAL A 416 2.26 26.23 -21.93
N LYS A 417 3.11 25.99 -22.93
CA LYS A 417 2.64 25.61 -24.27
C LYS A 417 1.98 24.24 -24.23
N LYS A 418 0.92 24.05 -25.02
CA LYS A 418 0.34 22.72 -25.35
C LYS A 418 -0.20 21.89 -24.17
N LEU A 419 -0.27 22.43 -22.96
CA LEU A 419 -0.91 21.80 -21.80
C LEU A 419 -2.21 22.53 -21.46
N GLU A 420 -3.15 21.81 -20.86
CA GLU A 420 -4.39 22.42 -20.39
C GLU A 420 -4.05 23.29 -19.15
N PRO A 421 -4.40 24.57 -19.13
CA PRO A 421 -4.22 25.40 -17.95
C PRO A 421 -5.15 24.91 -16.83
N PHE A 422 -4.72 25.10 -15.59
CA PHE A 422 -5.59 24.89 -14.44
C PHE A 422 -5.37 25.98 -13.41
N ASN A 423 -6.46 26.53 -12.89
CA ASN A 423 -6.46 27.50 -11.82
C ASN A 423 -7.46 27.09 -10.75
N ASP A 424 -7.09 27.30 -9.49
CA ASP A 424 -7.87 26.92 -8.32
C ASP A 424 -9.26 27.58 -8.30
N ARG A 425 -9.40 28.74 -8.94
CA ARG A 425 -10.64 29.52 -8.99
C ARG A 425 -11.47 29.25 -10.23
N THR A 426 -10.81 29.21 -11.38
CA THR A 426 -11.46 29.18 -12.70
C THR A 426 -11.40 27.80 -13.37
N GLY A 427 -10.87 26.78 -12.70
CA GLY A 427 -10.80 25.42 -13.20
C GLY A 427 -9.86 25.32 -14.40
N LEU A 428 -10.33 24.76 -15.51
CA LEU A 428 -9.54 24.63 -16.74
C LEU A 428 -9.35 25.95 -17.51
N LEU A 429 -9.75 27.09 -16.96
CA LEU A 429 -9.46 28.38 -17.57
C LEU A 429 -8.28 29.03 -16.83
N PRO A 430 -7.26 29.55 -17.55
CA PRO A 430 -6.15 30.24 -16.91
C PRO A 430 -6.65 31.55 -16.28
N ASP A 431 -6.05 31.98 -15.19
CA ASP A 431 -6.32 33.27 -14.54
C ASP A 431 -5.12 34.19 -14.69
N ALA A 432 -5.35 35.43 -15.11
CA ALA A 432 -4.28 36.39 -15.36
C ALA A 432 -3.72 37.06 -14.09
N TYR A 433 -4.34 36.86 -12.94
CA TYR A 433 -3.99 37.50 -11.67
C TYR A 433 -3.56 36.51 -10.58
N TYR A 434 -3.72 35.20 -10.83
CA TYR A 434 -3.40 34.14 -9.88
C TYR A 434 -2.47 33.09 -10.51
N ALA A 435 -1.77 32.34 -9.64
CA ALA A 435 -0.85 31.30 -10.09
C ALA A 435 -1.59 30.19 -10.85
N ASN A 436 -1.26 30.01 -12.12
CA ASN A 436 -1.74 28.90 -12.91
C ASN A 436 -0.85 27.67 -12.75
N ARG A 437 -1.50 26.52 -12.83
CA ARG A 437 -0.93 25.18 -12.89
C ARG A 437 -1.21 24.60 -14.28
N PHE A 438 -0.64 23.45 -14.57
CA PHE A 438 -0.82 22.79 -15.85
C PHE A 438 -1.29 21.36 -15.66
N CYS A 439 -2.19 20.97 -16.56
CA CYS A 439 -3.02 19.78 -16.47
C CYS A 439 -2.83 18.94 -17.73
N GLN A 440 -2.80 17.63 -17.54
CA GLN A 440 -2.91 16.63 -18.61
C GLN A 440 -4.15 15.80 -18.35
N ILE A 441 -5.07 15.79 -19.31
CA ILE A 441 -6.38 15.19 -19.11
C ILE A 441 -6.45 13.83 -19.79
N PHE A 442 -7.01 12.88 -19.07
CA PHE A 442 -7.23 11.52 -19.53
C PHE A 442 -8.73 11.20 -19.41
N GLU A 443 -9.30 10.69 -20.49
CA GLU A 443 -10.67 10.16 -20.51
C GLU A 443 -10.67 8.74 -19.98
N ILE A 444 -11.58 8.48 -19.05
CA ILE A 444 -11.81 7.18 -18.43
C ILE A 444 -12.99 6.52 -19.18
N ASN A 445 -12.72 5.44 -19.90
CA ASN A 445 -13.74 4.64 -20.59
C ASN A 445 -14.18 3.45 -19.72
N ASP A 446 -13.32 2.99 -18.81
CA ASP A 446 -13.61 1.91 -17.87
C ASP A 446 -12.91 2.21 -16.53
N HIS A 447 -13.72 2.31 -15.48
CA HIS A 447 -13.30 2.67 -14.11
C HIS A 447 -12.46 1.57 -13.43
N THR A 448 -12.37 0.38 -14.00
CA THR A 448 -11.50 -0.70 -13.52
C THR A 448 -10.04 -0.57 -13.99
N ALA A 449 -9.78 0.35 -14.93
CA ALA A 449 -8.44 0.58 -15.44
C ALA A 449 -7.52 1.19 -14.38
N ARG A 450 -6.25 0.78 -14.39
CA ARG A 450 -5.22 1.35 -13.50
C ARG A 450 -4.36 2.35 -14.26
N LEU A 451 -4.41 3.61 -13.82
CA LEU A 451 -3.51 4.66 -14.29
C LEU A 451 -2.31 4.74 -13.36
N TRP A 452 -1.11 4.58 -13.93
CA TRP A 452 0.15 4.77 -13.24
C TRP A 452 0.68 6.16 -13.55
N VAL A 453 1.04 6.90 -12.51
CA VAL A 453 1.58 8.24 -12.66
C VAL A 453 2.89 8.32 -11.89
N LYS A 454 3.95 8.69 -12.59
CA LYS A 454 5.26 8.99 -12.04
C LYS A 454 5.49 10.50 -12.11
N TRP A 455 5.75 11.13 -10.98
CA TRP A 455 5.97 12.57 -10.86
C TRP A 455 7.19 12.89 -9.98
N TYR A 456 7.68 14.12 -10.10
CA TYR A 456 8.72 14.66 -9.23
C TYR A 456 8.09 15.47 -8.08
N ARG A 457 8.48 15.16 -6.83
CA ARG A 457 7.94 15.70 -5.56
C ARG A 457 6.47 15.32 -5.30
N ASN A 458 5.54 16.23 -5.56
CA ASN A 458 4.10 15.99 -5.42
C ASN A 458 3.38 16.34 -6.72
N SER A 459 2.28 15.63 -6.98
CA SER A 459 1.33 15.91 -8.05
C SER A 459 -0.05 16.14 -7.44
N GLU A 460 -0.93 16.78 -8.19
CA GLU A 460 -2.32 16.93 -7.79
C GLU A 460 -3.23 16.31 -8.84
N LEU A 461 -4.34 15.74 -8.41
CA LEU A 461 -5.37 15.22 -9.27
C LEU A 461 -6.58 16.13 -9.23
N VAL A 462 -7.25 16.20 -10.36
CA VAL A 462 -8.56 16.81 -10.47
C VAL A 462 -9.49 15.87 -11.23
N LEU A 463 -10.73 15.74 -10.78
CA LEU A 463 -11.72 14.86 -11.40
C LEU A 463 -12.81 15.68 -12.09
N PHE A 464 -13.25 15.22 -13.26
CA PHE A 464 -14.37 15.80 -13.99
C PHE A 464 -15.45 14.75 -14.26
N ASP A 465 -16.71 15.20 -14.21
CA ASP A 465 -17.86 14.39 -14.60
C ASP A 465 -18.01 14.26 -16.13
N GLU A 466 -19.03 13.52 -16.57
CA GLU A 466 -19.34 13.34 -18.00
C GLU A 466 -19.61 14.64 -18.76
N ASN A 467 -20.06 15.67 -18.05
CA ASN A 467 -20.35 16.99 -18.59
C ASN A 467 -19.14 17.93 -18.51
N ARG A 468 -17.94 17.41 -18.19
CA ARG A 468 -16.69 18.15 -18.01
C ARG A 468 -16.72 19.13 -16.84
N ASN A 469 -17.67 19.01 -15.92
CA ASN A 469 -17.70 19.81 -14.71
C ASN A 469 -16.75 19.22 -13.67
N LEU A 470 -16.10 20.12 -12.94
CA LEU A 470 -15.24 19.77 -11.83
C LEU A 470 -16.02 19.06 -10.70
N ILE A 471 -15.56 17.88 -10.27
CA ILE A 471 -16.12 17.18 -9.11
C ILE A 471 -15.55 17.81 -7.84
N THR A 472 -16.42 18.44 -7.06
CA THR A 472 -16.03 19.21 -5.85
C THR A 472 -16.61 18.66 -4.56
N ASP A 473 -17.49 17.65 -4.66
CA ASP A 473 -18.11 16.99 -3.53
C ASP A 473 -17.05 16.31 -2.66
N THR A 474 -16.96 16.73 -1.39
CA THR A 474 -15.94 16.23 -0.48
C THR A 474 -16.08 14.74 -0.22
N THR A 475 -17.29 14.20 -0.20
CA THR A 475 -17.53 12.76 -0.05
C THR A 475 -16.99 11.99 -1.23
N LYS A 476 -17.24 12.46 -2.46
CA LYS A 476 -16.70 11.84 -3.68
C LYS A 476 -15.17 11.92 -3.76
N LEU A 477 -14.58 13.03 -3.34
CA LEU A 477 -13.12 13.17 -3.27
C LEU A 477 -12.52 12.21 -2.23
N GLN A 478 -13.16 12.01 -1.08
CA GLN A 478 -12.72 11.01 -0.09
C GLN A 478 -12.87 9.57 -0.62
N GLN A 479 -13.94 9.28 -1.37
CA GLN A 479 -14.07 7.99 -2.06
C GLN A 479 -12.94 7.77 -3.06
N GLN A 480 -12.56 8.80 -3.83
CA GLN A 480 -11.41 8.71 -4.73
C GLN A 480 -10.10 8.47 -3.96
N ILE A 481 -9.90 9.14 -2.82
CA ILE A 481 -8.72 8.92 -1.97
C ILE A 481 -8.62 7.48 -1.49
N ALA A 482 -9.74 6.86 -1.14
CA ALA A 482 -9.79 5.45 -0.74
C ALA A 482 -9.42 4.46 -1.87
N LEU A 483 -9.47 4.89 -3.14
CA LEU A 483 -9.06 4.09 -4.30
C LEU A 483 -7.57 4.26 -4.67
N ILE A 484 -6.88 5.22 -4.05
CA ILE A 484 -5.45 5.42 -4.24
C ILE A 484 -4.72 4.45 -3.31
N ASP A 485 -3.89 3.57 -3.88
CA ASP A 485 -3.01 2.71 -3.10
C ASP A 485 -1.91 3.58 -2.47
N TYR A 486 -2.08 3.97 -1.20
CA TYR A 486 -1.10 4.77 -0.47
C TYR A 486 -0.83 4.25 0.95
N ARG A 487 0.41 4.45 1.40
CA ARG A 487 0.83 4.21 2.77
C ARG A 487 1.21 5.57 3.40
N PRO A 488 0.59 5.98 4.53
CA PRO A 488 0.84 7.27 5.15
C PRO A 488 2.32 7.56 5.48
N GLN A 489 3.13 6.52 5.66
CA GLN A 489 4.58 6.64 5.90
C GLN A 489 5.39 7.04 4.65
N ASP A 490 4.93 6.69 3.45
CA ASP A 490 5.68 6.87 2.21
C ASP A 490 5.42 8.27 1.63
N TYR A 491 4.16 8.69 1.66
CA TYR A 491 3.72 10.01 1.19
C TYR A 491 2.31 10.36 1.71
N SER A 492 1.94 11.63 1.59
CA SER A 492 0.63 12.12 1.98
C SER A 492 -0.36 12.09 0.82
N VAL A 493 -1.62 11.80 1.12
CA VAL A 493 -2.76 11.99 0.23
C VAL A 493 -3.80 12.82 0.96
N SER A 494 -4.23 13.93 0.36
CA SER A 494 -5.24 14.79 0.97
C SER A 494 -6.05 15.54 -0.08
N ALA A 495 -7.35 15.71 0.18
CA ALA A 495 -8.19 16.61 -0.59
C ALA A 495 -7.98 18.04 -0.08
N ILE A 496 -7.60 18.96 -0.97
CA ILE A 496 -7.61 20.40 -0.65
C ILE A 496 -9.01 20.92 -0.98
N VAL A 497 -9.86 21.00 0.03
CA VAL A 497 -11.29 21.35 -0.11
C VAL A 497 -11.50 22.69 -0.83
N ASN A 498 -10.64 23.69 -0.57
CA ASN A 498 -10.75 25.02 -1.18
C ASN A 498 -10.30 25.08 -2.65
N VAL A 499 -9.44 24.15 -3.06
CA VAL A 499 -8.80 24.11 -4.39
C VAL A 499 -9.39 23.02 -5.27
N LYS A 500 -10.19 22.12 -4.68
CA LYS A 500 -10.93 21.03 -5.34
C LYS A 500 -10.00 20.04 -6.07
N THR A 501 -8.82 19.83 -5.50
CA THR A 501 -7.80 18.88 -5.98
C THR A 501 -7.45 17.88 -4.90
N ILE A 502 -6.92 16.72 -5.32
CA ILE A 502 -6.34 15.71 -4.44
C ILE A 502 -4.82 15.78 -4.60
N VAL A 503 -4.09 16.13 -3.54
CA VAL A 503 -2.63 16.14 -3.56
C VAL A 503 -2.11 14.76 -3.21
N ILE A 504 -1.14 14.27 -3.99
CA ILE A 504 -0.48 12.97 -3.79
C ILE A 504 1.03 13.18 -3.83
N GLY A 505 1.74 12.67 -2.81
CA GLY A 505 3.20 12.70 -2.75
C GLY A 505 3.73 13.39 -1.48
N LYS A 506 5.02 13.74 -1.52
CA LYS A 506 5.77 14.37 -0.42
C LYS A 506 6.58 15.53 -0.97
N GLU A 507 6.84 16.56 -0.15
CA GLU A 507 7.70 17.70 -0.55
C GLU A 507 9.20 17.35 -0.60
N SER A 508 9.59 16.10 -0.86
CA SER A 508 11.00 15.71 -1.05
C SER A 508 11.40 15.79 -2.52
N ASN A 509 12.69 16.04 -2.78
CA ASN A 509 13.26 16.15 -4.13
C ASN A 509 13.50 14.76 -4.77
N SER A 510 12.45 13.96 -4.88
CA SER A 510 12.49 12.57 -5.36
C SER A 510 11.34 12.28 -6.32
N ASP A 511 11.46 11.19 -7.08
CA ASP A 511 10.34 10.66 -7.85
C ASP A 511 9.42 9.84 -6.97
N PHE A 512 8.15 9.88 -7.31
CA PHE A 512 7.13 9.00 -6.74
C PHE A 512 6.35 8.35 -7.87
N VAL A 513 5.96 7.10 -7.65
CA VAL A 513 5.09 6.35 -8.55
C VAL A 513 3.86 5.93 -7.76
N ASN A 514 2.68 6.23 -8.29
CA ASN A 514 1.42 5.76 -7.73
C ASN A 514 0.57 5.12 -8.83
N ASN A 515 -0.30 4.20 -8.43
CA ASN A 515 -1.36 3.68 -9.28
C ASN A 515 -2.72 3.91 -8.64
N MET A 516 -3.71 4.22 -9.47
CA MET A 516 -5.07 4.51 -9.01
C MET A 516 -6.10 4.00 -10.00
N THR A 517 -7.27 3.63 -9.48
CA THR A 517 -8.52 3.51 -10.25
C THR A 517 -9.39 4.74 -9.98
N PHE A 518 -10.58 4.81 -10.57
CA PHE A 518 -11.43 6.00 -10.51
C PHE A 518 -12.83 5.70 -9.99
N ILE A 519 -13.41 6.65 -9.26
CA ILE A 519 -14.82 6.60 -8.87
C ILE A 519 -15.72 6.61 -10.12
N ALA A 520 -16.90 6.00 -10.04
CA ALA A 520 -17.82 5.87 -11.16
C ALA A 520 -18.34 7.22 -11.72
N ASP A 521 -18.32 8.28 -10.90
CA ASP A 521 -18.71 9.63 -11.32
C ASP A 521 -17.65 10.33 -12.17
N ALA A 522 -16.39 9.86 -12.13
CA ALA A 522 -15.28 10.52 -12.81
C ALA A 522 -15.15 10.00 -14.25
N LYS A 523 -15.57 10.82 -15.21
CA LYS A 523 -15.36 10.54 -16.63
C LYS A 523 -13.97 10.95 -17.11
N TYR A 524 -13.37 11.94 -16.45
CA TYR A 524 -12.03 12.41 -16.79
C TYR A 524 -11.20 12.67 -15.53
N VAL A 525 -9.89 12.47 -15.65
CA VAL A 525 -8.90 12.87 -14.66
C VAL A 525 -7.90 13.82 -15.26
N GLY A 526 -7.67 14.95 -14.59
CA GLY A 526 -6.58 15.85 -14.85
C GLY A 526 -5.42 15.57 -13.90
N ILE A 527 -4.24 15.31 -14.45
CA ILE A 527 -2.99 15.23 -13.69
C ILE A 527 -2.35 16.61 -13.71
N LEU A 528 -2.32 17.25 -12.55
CA LEU A 528 -1.78 18.57 -12.31
C LEU A 528 -0.35 18.47 -11.81
N GLN A 529 0.51 19.31 -12.34
CA GLN A 529 1.89 19.40 -11.91
C GLN A 529 2.26 20.88 -11.73
N ARG A 530 3.07 21.16 -10.71
CA ARG A 530 3.62 22.49 -10.44
C ARG A 530 4.98 22.64 -11.12
N PRO A 531 5.37 23.85 -11.55
CA PRO A 531 6.67 24.10 -12.15
C PRO A 531 7.76 24.02 -11.06
N TYR A 532 8.49 22.91 -11.05
CA TYR A 532 9.69 22.73 -10.25
C TYR A 532 10.92 22.60 -11.15
N ASP A 533 12.09 22.96 -10.64
CA ASP A 533 13.34 22.62 -11.30
C ASP A 533 13.45 21.08 -11.38
N SER A 534 13.47 20.55 -12.61
CA SER A 534 13.43 19.09 -12.92
C SER A 534 12.05 18.43 -12.81
N ALA A 535 10.95 19.19 -12.91
CA ALA A 535 9.62 18.63 -13.02
C ALA A 535 9.51 17.71 -14.24
N ARG A 536 9.20 16.44 -14.00
CA ARG A 536 8.87 15.44 -15.01
C ARG A 536 7.53 14.80 -14.70
N LEU A 537 6.75 14.53 -15.73
CA LEU A 537 5.49 13.83 -15.63
C LEU A 537 5.48 12.67 -16.61
N LYS A 538 5.31 11.46 -16.07
CA LYS A 538 5.16 10.25 -16.85
C LYS A 538 3.87 9.54 -16.48
N VAL A 539 2.98 9.37 -17.45
CA VAL A 539 1.68 8.69 -17.28
C VAL A 539 1.68 7.41 -18.08
N MET A 540 1.26 6.33 -17.44
CA MET A 540 1.46 4.97 -17.89
C MET A 540 0.22 4.12 -17.62
N LEU A 541 0.05 3.08 -18.42
CA LEU A 541 -1.05 2.13 -18.32
C LEU A 541 -0.52 0.70 -18.41
N ASN A 542 -1.29 -0.24 -17.87
CA ASN A 542 -1.10 -1.63 -18.23
C ASN A 542 -1.52 -1.88 -19.68
N ARG A 543 -0.88 -2.87 -20.32
CA ARG A 543 -1.17 -3.17 -21.72
C ARG A 543 -2.62 -3.59 -21.93
N LYS A 544 -3.20 -4.31 -20.97
CA LYS A 544 -4.64 -4.68 -20.95
C LYS A 544 -5.61 -3.49 -20.84
N ASP A 545 -5.12 -2.32 -20.42
CA ASP A 545 -5.93 -1.12 -20.18
C ASP A 545 -5.81 -0.08 -21.31
N MET A 546 -5.12 -0.40 -22.43
CA MET A 546 -4.81 0.52 -23.53
C MET A 546 -6.02 1.28 -24.10
N ASP A 547 -7.19 0.63 -24.17
CA ASP A 547 -8.41 1.24 -24.71
C ASP A 547 -9.33 1.82 -23.63
N LYS A 548 -8.97 1.58 -22.36
CA LYS A 548 -9.78 1.97 -21.20
C LYS A 548 -9.50 3.38 -20.73
N ILE A 549 -8.30 3.90 -20.98
CA ILE A 549 -7.92 5.26 -20.66
C ILE A 549 -7.13 5.83 -21.84
N LYS A 550 -7.44 7.07 -22.23
CA LYS A 550 -6.70 7.76 -23.30
C LYS A 550 -6.48 9.22 -22.96
N LYS A 551 -5.36 9.78 -23.41
CA LYS A 551 -5.09 11.22 -23.33
C LYS A 551 -6.09 11.97 -24.22
N VAL A 552 -6.68 13.04 -23.70
CA VAL A 552 -7.60 13.92 -24.43
C VAL A 552 -7.23 15.38 -24.26
N LYS A 553 -7.72 16.23 -25.18
CA LYS A 553 -7.70 17.69 -25.04
C LYS A 553 -9.10 18.17 -24.67
N PHE A 554 -9.19 19.14 -23.76
CA PHE A 554 -10.45 19.74 -23.34
C PHE A 554 -10.72 21.07 -24.02
N LEU A 555 -9.75 22.00 -24.01
CA LEU A 555 -9.95 23.35 -24.53
C LEU A 555 -9.67 23.47 -26.04
N GLU A 556 -9.26 22.37 -26.68
CA GLU A 556 -8.94 22.31 -28.12
C GLU A 556 -7.93 23.37 -28.58
N THR A 557 -7.11 23.89 -27.67
CA THR A 557 -6.15 24.96 -27.98
C THR A 557 -5.21 24.52 -29.11
N PRO A 558 -4.96 25.38 -30.12
CA PRO A 558 -4.05 25.08 -31.21
C PRO A 558 -2.67 24.69 -30.68
N SER A 559 -2.01 23.76 -31.38
CA SER A 559 -0.67 23.34 -31.00
C SER A 559 0.31 24.52 -31.01
N ASP A 560 1.25 24.49 -30.06
CA ASP A 560 2.32 25.51 -29.92
C ASP A 560 1.83 26.92 -29.57
N THR A 561 0.66 27.03 -28.91
CA THR A 561 0.12 28.27 -28.34
C THR A 561 0.18 28.28 -26.81
N TYR A 562 0.30 29.47 -26.23
CA TYR A 562 0.07 29.71 -24.81
C TYR A 562 -1.42 30.03 -24.58
N PRO A 563 -2.15 29.27 -23.76
CA PRO A 563 -3.53 29.59 -23.42
C PRO A 563 -3.58 30.78 -22.45
N THR A 564 -4.43 31.77 -22.74
CA THR A 564 -4.62 32.98 -21.94
C THR A 564 -6.11 33.36 -21.93
N ILE A 565 -6.55 34.13 -20.93
CA ILE A 565 -7.89 34.78 -20.91
C ILE A 565 -7.85 36.26 -21.30
N ASN A 566 -6.64 36.79 -21.47
CA ASN A 566 -6.38 38.19 -21.74
C ASN A 566 -5.55 38.33 -23.02
N ASN A 567 -5.55 39.54 -23.54
CA ASN A 567 -4.77 39.92 -24.70
C ASN A 567 -3.25 39.87 -24.38
N PRO A 568 -2.36 39.45 -25.31
CA PRO A 568 -0.91 39.47 -25.07
C PRO A 568 -0.34 40.82 -24.64
N SER A 569 -1.00 41.92 -24.97
CA SER A 569 -0.63 43.27 -24.50
C SER A 569 -0.88 43.50 -23.01
N ASP A 570 -1.76 42.72 -22.37
CA ASP A 570 -2.06 42.80 -20.93
C ASP A 570 -1.00 42.08 -20.08
N MET A 571 -0.12 41.31 -20.71
CA MET A 571 0.91 40.49 -20.06
C MET A 571 2.19 41.29 -19.80
N THR A 572 2.07 42.40 -19.05
CA THR A 572 3.21 43.26 -18.67
C THR A 572 4.27 42.48 -17.89
N GLY A 573 5.54 42.54 -18.30
CA GLY A 573 6.67 41.85 -17.62
C GLY A 573 7.07 40.50 -18.25
N PHE A 574 6.37 40.06 -19.29
CA PHE A 574 6.78 38.90 -20.09
C PHE A 574 7.63 39.31 -21.29
N SER A 575 8.72 38.57 -21.54
CA SER A 575 9.52 38.70 -22.77
C SER A 575 9.01 37.73 -23.83
N PHE A 576 8.62 38.28 -24.99
CA PHE A 576 8.10 37.49 -26.10
C PHE A 576 9.10 37.35 -27.25
N SER A 577 9.17 36.16 -27.83
CA SER A 577 9.90 35.96 -29.09
C SER A 577 8.96 36.26 -30.27
N THR A 578 9.48 36.87 -31.33
CA THR A 578 8.74 36.98 -32.59
C THR A 578 8.30 35.58 -33.05
N GLY A 579 7.03 35.44 -33.41
CA GLY A 579 6.41 34.18 -33.82
C GLY A 579 5.78 33.37 -32.69
N GLU A 580 5.99 33.73 -31.42
CA GLU A 580 5.24 33.11 -30.30
C GLU A 580 3.74 33.34 -30.49
N LYS A 581 2.93 32.36 -30.08
CA LYS A 581 1.49 32.37 -30.27
C LYS A 581 0.76 32.30 -28.94
N PHE A 582 -0.30 33.09 -28.82
CA PHE A 582 -1.18 33.15 -27.66
C PHE A 582 -2.60 32.87 -28.13
N TYR A 583 -3.28 31.97 -27.44
CA TYR A 583 -4.67 31.63 -27.71
C TYR A 583 -5.54 32.17 -26.58
N ASP A 584 -6.42 33.11 -26.92
CA ASP A 584 -7.35 33.70 -25.96
C ASP A 584 -8.61 32.83 -25.87
N THR A 585 -8.85 32.23 -24.71
CA THR A 585 -9.97 31.31 -24.45
C THR A 585 -11.31 32.02 -24.31
N THR A 586 -11.32 33.35 -24.18
CA THR A 586 -12.54 34.15 -24.12
C THR A 586 -13.02 34.58 -25.50
N THR A 587 -12.09 34.94 -26.39
CA THR A 587 -12.40 35.39 -27.76
C THR A 587 -12.22 34.30 -28.81
N PHE A 588 -11.61 33.16 -28.46
CA PHE A 588 -11.25 32.05 -29.35
C PHE A 588 -10.30 32.46 -30.48
N GLN A 589 -9.52 33.53 -30.29
CA GLN A 589 -8.60 34.08 -31.28
C GLN A 589 -7.14 33.73 -30.99
N THR A 590 -6.33 33.58 -32.03
CA THR A 590 -4.88 33.35 -31.90
C THR A 590 -4.10 34.60 -32.25
N SER A 591 -3.34 35.12 -31.30
CA SER A 591 -2.41 36.22 -31.49
C SER A 591 -0.99 35.71 -31.76
N ILE A 592 -0.36 36.16 -32.84
CA ILE A 592 1.03 35.84 -33.19
C ILE A 592 1.90 37.06 -32.97
N ILE A 593 2.87 36.95 -32.06
CA ILE A 593 3.78 38.04 -31.71
C ILE A 593 4.60 38.45 -32.94
N LYS A 594 4.50 39.72 -33.32
CA LYS A 594 5.35 40.33 -34.35
C LYS A 594 6.61 40.91 -33.75
N LYS A 595 6.47 41.69 -32.68
CA LYS A 595 7.58 42.31 -31.96
C LYS A 595 7.20 42.45 -30.48
N SER A 596 8.02 41.98 -29.54
CA SER A 596 7.92 42.40 -28.12
C SER A 596 8.30 43.88 -28.05
N GLY A 597 7.52 44.73 -27.38
CA GLY A 597 7.04 45.93 -28.06
C GLY A 597 6.17 47.01 -27.38
N ILE A 598 4.88 47.06 -27.59
CA ILE A 598 4.27 48.39 -27.65
C ILE A 598 3.36 48.62 -26.44
N ASN A 599 3.72 49.65 -25.66
CA ASN A 599 2.89 50.40 -24.68
C ASN A 599 2.78 50.01 -23.19
N ASN A 600 3.90 49.90 -22.47
CA ASN A 600 4.07 50.48 -21.12
C ASN A 600 5.56 50.74 -20.90
N VAL A 601 5.87 51.92 -20.39
CA VAL A 601 7.23 52.42 -20.19
C VAL A 601 7.77 51.86 -18.87
N LEU A 602 8.73 50.93 -18.91
CA LEU A 602 9.65 50.73 -17.78
C LEU A 602 10.66 51.87 -17.83
N SER A 603 10.33 53.00 -17.21
CA SER A 603 11.18 54.19 -17.19
C SER A 603 12.14 54.13 -15.99
N GLY A 604 13.38 54.55 -16.18
CA GLY A 604 14.37 54.63 -15.10
C GLY A 604 15.76 54.08 -15.42
N TYR A 605 16.04 53.69 -16.67
CA TYR A 605 17.40 53.31 -17.06
C TYR A 605 18.06 54.38 -17.92
N THR A 606 19.18 54.91 -17.45
CA THR A 606 20.08 55.74 -18.25
C THR A 606 21.29 54.92 -18.68
N PHE A 607 21.80 55.13 -19.89
CA PHE A 607 23.00 54.43 -20.36
C PHE A 607 24.04 55.37 -20.94
N ASP A 608 25.31 54.94 -20.87
CA ASP A 608 26.39 55.49 -21.67
C ASP A 608 26.65 54.63 -22.91
N ALA A 609 26.72 55.28 -24.07
CA ALA A 609 27.11 54.68 -25.33
C ALA A 609 28.38 55.36 -25.87
N THR A 610 29.40 54.57 -26.20
CA THR A 610 30.57 55.04 -26.95
C THR A 610 30.25 55.05 -28.44
N ILE A 611 30.67 56.09 -29.17
CA ILE A 611 30.47 56.21 -30.63
C ILE A 611 30.97 54.94 -31.33
N GLY A 612 30.11 54.33 -32.16
CA GLY A 612 30.39 53.10 -32.91
C GLY A 612 30.39 51.80 -32.08
N SER A 613 30.06 51.87 -30.79
CA SER A 613 30.01 50.71 -29.91
C SER A 613 28.67 49.98 -30.00
N ARG A 614 28.73 48.64 -29.99
CA ARG A 614 27.56 47.76 -29.80
C ARG A 614 27.29 47.45 -28.32
N LYS A 615 28.08 48.05 -27.42
CA LYS A 615 28.00 47.89 -25.97
C LYS A 615 27.49 49.18 -25.33
N PHE A 616 26.50 49.04 -24.46
CA PHE A 616 25.91 50.11 -23.67
C PHE A 616 26.13 49.81 -22.19
N VAL A 617 26.50 50.81 -21.39
CA VAL A 617 26.72 50.66 -19.95
C VAL A 617 25.53 51.25 -19.19
N ILE A 618 24.89 50.46 -18.35
CA ILE A 618 23.78 50.87 -17.48
C ILE A 618 24.35 51.78 -16.39
N LYS A 619 23.88 53.03 -16.33
CA LYS A 619 24.24 53.99 -15.28
C LYS A 619 23.27 53.93 -14.09
N SER A 620 22.00 53.68 -14.35
CA SER A 620 20.95 53.59 -13.33
C SER A 620 19.87 52.59 -13.77
N GLY A 621 19.17 52.01 -12.80
CA GLY A 621 18.10 51.02 -13.02
C GLY A 621 18.48 49.58 -12.65
N PRO A 622 17.49 48.71 -12.35
CA PRO A 622 17.73 47.34 -11.86
C PRO A 622 18.22 46.40 -12.96
N THR A 623 19.51 46.11 -13.01
CA THR A 623 20.14 45.27 -14.05
C THR A 623 19.70 43.80 -14.03
N ASN A 624 19.13 43.36 -12.92
CA ASN A 624 18.51 42.05 -12.75
C ASN A 624 17.14 41.90 -13.44
N GLU A 625 16.57 42.98 -14.00
CA GLU A 625 15.27 42.97 -14.68
C GLU A 625 15.38 42.89 -16.21
N ILE A 626 16.60 42.82 -16.75
CA ILE A 626 16.87 42.69 -18.19
C ILE A 626 17.43 41.30 -18.53
N SER A 627 17.11 40.79 -19.73
CA SER A 627 17.55 39.48 -20.21
C SER A 627 18.10 39.58 -21.63
N GLU A 628 19.01 38.67 -21.99
CA GLU A 628 19.37 38.46 -23.39
C GLU A 628 18.10 38.20 -24.22
N GLY A 629 18.01 38.83 -25.38
CA GLY A 629 16.85 38.78 -26.26
C GLY A 629 15.84 39.92 -26.07
N HIS A 630 15.88 40.66 -24.96
CA HIS A 630 15.03 41.84 -24.77
C HIS A 630 15.28 42.86 -25.89
N ILE A 631 14.22 43.46 -26.41
CA ILE A 631 14.31 44.60 -27.31
C ILE A 631 14.17 45.86 -26.47
N PHE A 632 14.92 46.91 -26.76
CA PHE A 632 14.73 48.24 -26.18
C PHE A 632 14.78 49.29 -27.29
N TYR A 633 14.34 50.51 -27.03
CA TYR A 633 14.56 51.61 -27.97
C TYR A 633 15.12 52.86 -27.31
N LEU A 634 15.80 53.65 -28.15
CA LEU A 634 16.26 55.00 -27.84
C LEU A 634 15.49 56.00 -28.70
N THR A 635 15.03 57.09 -28.09
CA THR A 635 14.33 58.17 -28.80
C THR A 635 15.37 59.15 -29.35
N SER A 636 15.39 59.35 -30.68
CA SER A 636 16.29 60.30 -31.35
C SER A 636 15.49 61.30 -32.20
N ASN A 637 16.15 62.34 -32.75
CA ASN A 637 15.53 63.38 -33.59
C ASN A 637 14.88 62.89 -34.91
N GLY A 638 14.77 61.57 -35.12
CA GLY A 638 14.06 60.94 -36.26
C GLY A 638 13.09 59.81 -35.86
N GLY A 639 12.80 59.65 -34.56
CA GLY A 639 11.94 58.59 -34.03
C GLY A 639 12.67 57.55 -33.17
N ASN A 640 11.97 56.47 -32.85
CA ASN A 640 12.46 55.40 -31.98
C ASN A 640 13.36 54.43 -32.75
N ILE A 641 14.59 54.25 -32.27
CA ILE A 641 15.55 53.28 -32.81
C ILE A 641 15.59 52.07 -31.89
N TYR A 642 15.34 50.87 -32.43
CA TYR A 642 15.20 49.63 -31.66
C TYR A 642 16.48 48.79 -31.68
N PHE A 643 16.82 48.20 -30.54
CA PHE A 643 17.99 47.38 -30.31
C PHE A 643 17.59 46.07 -29.63
N LYS A 644 18.23 44.96 -29.98
CA LYS A 644 18.03 43.66 -29.29
C LYS A 644 19.26 43.32 -28.46
N ILE A 645 19.10 43.09 -27.16
CA ILE A 645 20.17 42.64 -26.27
C ILE A 645 20.62 41.24 -26.71
N THR A 646 21.92 41.08 -26.95
CA THR A 646 22.55 39.81 -27.33
C THR A 646 23.49 39.28 -26.28
N LYS A 647 23.91 40.11 -25.32
CA LYS A 647 24.75 39.69 -24.21
C LYS A 647 24.58 40.64 -23.02
N ILE A 648 24.64 40.12 -21.80
CA ILE A 648 24.69 40.92 -20.57
C ILE A 648 25.92 40.50 -19.76
N GLU A 649 26.79 41.44 -19.42
CA GLU A 649 27.99 41.24 -18.58
C GLU A 649 28.02 42.34 -17.50
N GLY A 650 27.46 42.04 -16.32
CA GLY A 650 27.26 43.04 -15.27
C GLY A 650 26.34 44.15 -15.75
N ASP A 651 26.81 45.39 -15.67
CA ASP A 651 26.06 46.56 -16.13
C ASP A 651 26.22 46.83 -17.64
N VAL A 652 26.90 45.95 -18.38
CA VAL A 652 27.15 46.12 -19.82
C VAL A 652 26.20 45.24 -20.64
N ILE A 653 25.40 45.86 -21.50
CA ILE A 653 24.58 45.14 -22.48
C ILE A 653 25.20 45.27 -23.87
N THR A 654 25.22 44.18 -24.63
CA THR A 654 25.59 44.17 -26.05
C THR A 654 24.32 44.05 -26.89
N ALA A 655 24.22 44.74 -28.03
CA ALA A 655 23.05 44.66 -28.91
C ALA A 655 23.38 44.42 -30.40
N ASN A 656 22.39 43.91 -31.16
CA ASN A 656 22.48 43.71 -32.61
C ASN A 656 21.85 44.89 -33.37
N ILE A 657 22.60 45.54 -34.30
CA ILE A 657 22.23 46.36 -35.51
C ILE A 657 23.33 47.44 -35.80
N PRO A 658 23.49 47.97 -37.05
CA PRO A 658 24.71 48.66 -37.51
C PRO A 658 24.65 50.21 -37.54
N SER A 659 23.90 50.86 -36.65
CA SER A 659 23.79 52.33 -36.64
C SER A 659 24.67 53.01 -35.58
N ASP A 660 25.43 54.03 -35.98
CA ASP A 660 26.25 54.87 -35.11
C ASP A 660 25.37 55.85 -34.30
N VAL A 661 24.80 55.40 -33.19
CA VAL A 661 23.97 56.26 -32.32
C VAL A 661 24.85 56.89 -31.22
N THR A 662 24.84 58.21 -31.13
CA THR A 662 25.54 58.97 -30.08
C THR A 662 24.51 59.47 -29.08
N MET A 663 24.54 58.93 -27.85
CA MET A 663 23.62 59.29 -26.78
C MET A 663 24.37 59.20 -25.43
N ILE A 664 24.27 60.24 -24.60
CA ILE A 664 24.81 60.30 -23.24
C ILE A 664 23.61 60.53 -22.32
N ASP A 665 23.46 59.72 -21.28
CA ASP A 665 22.38 59.81 -20.29
C ASP A 665 20.97 59.72 -20.91
N ALA A 666 20.82 58.96 -21.99
CA ALA A 666 19.53 58.76 -22.62
C ALA A 666 18.70 57.69 -21.89
N ASP A 667 17.40 57.98 -21.74
CA ASP A 667 16.43 57.02 -21.24
C ASP A 667 16.31 55.84 -22.22
N ILE A 668 16.45 54.63 -21.69
CA ILE A 668 16.09 53.40 -22.41
C ILE A 668 14.67 53.03 -22.05
N THR A 669 13.86 52.81 -23.09
CA THR A 669 12.49 52.33 -22.90
C THR A 669 12.35 50.91 -23.44
N PHE A 670 11.83 50.03 -22.60
CA PHE A 670 11.48 48.67 -22.99
C PHE A 670 10.06 48.59 -23.53
N PRO A 671 9.83 47.73 -24.52
CA PRO A 671 8.57 47.73 -25.22
C PRO A 671 7.73 46.44 -24.81
N ILE A 672 6.38 46.48 -24.54
CA ILE A 672 5.50 45.29 -24.21
C ILE A 672 5.37 44.26 -25.37
N CYS A 673 4.45 44.42 -26.34
CA CYS A 673 4.41 43.64 -27.59
C CYS A 673 3.51 44.25 -28.69
N THR A 674 3.62 43.72 -29.91
CA THR A 674 2.71 43.85 -31.06
C THR A 674 2.48 42.46 -31.62
N TYR A 675 1.29 42.20 -32.12
CA TYR A 675 0.88 40.90 -32.62
C TYR A 675 -0.19 41.04 -33.70
N ASP A 676 -0.30 40.04 -34.57
CA ASP A 676 -1.44 39.89 -35.48
C ASP A 676 -2.43 38.92 -34.82
N THR A 677 -3.73 39.23 -34.88
CA THR A 677 -4.79 38.34 -34.37
C THR A 677 -5.47 37.63 -35.54
N TYR A 678 -5.66 36.32 -35.41
CA TYR A 678 -6.27 35.44 -36.40
C TYR A 678 -7.45 34.66 -35.83
#